data_AF-A0A4R9FMU3-F1
#
_entry.id   AF-A0A4R9FMU3-F1
#
_cell.length_a   1.000
_cell.length_b   1.000
_cell.length_c   1.000
_cell.angle_alpha   90.00
_cell.angle_beta   90.00
_cell.angle_gamma   90.00
#
_symmetry.space_group_name_H-M   'P 1'
#
loop_
_entity.id
_entity.type
_entity.pdbx_description
1 polymer ?
#
loop_
_entity_poly.entity_id
_entity_poly.type
_entity_poly.pdbx_seq_one_letter_code
_entity_poly.pdbx_strand_id
1 'polypeptide(L)'
;MNSHPNTKYSRFFDYIPDAGILRKLNFTIRVLAASAYRFIKDECLIKASGISYTTIVSLIPMLVVALSLLTITSGLDNRKEEIFDKINAFFLTSNINLDINPYLDTLGELIDAARQIGAIGFVLLVFSATTVLRSLENSFNSIWRIEEKRSLIQEFVFYFFVLSIVPLLLVIGDNLAQKVTDIFRPSHYLSMDKDPENRVWISGENGTLFRLDSNLKKDYFIDETDVDLKNIRCVDSFGVRMDFCEKPDLSRENFVRVSVRGGKVYALSAKGLLLSKPVDGSVWSAIYFDNSSFKDFEYITDGNFYLIFSNGEVLHFFTQGRSYKPVFPNVLRMRANRVYFPESYLGYIVDEDGNVWKSEDGGYAWSATKITGQGLKDIHRIRFGELLVAGERGSIFKTEDGGYSWKNLSHKRYTFSKVWTVANEESADIFLLDALGNILVSIDGGEHWNTFYVPAKGKVFASVLLDRSENGRFRLLNIGEYQKISLSEYKDVKYETITLQGGESVFSAYNILKFSFPLAGIWFFFLALFTLIPNTRVPIRASAWGSGFTSVIFLAFLYGFKIYITSFSETTMIVYKALASIPIFLIGVYSLSLIVLFGAEVTACVQFPERYYAPFQLIEEHHTSFSYEFRKLIAVLKAVYQVQKENKVPPKNFDLARRSGLHAEEIPRLTKTLTQAGLLVETSEGSTWLPVVSGEDLTLGDFYRKIPEALLKEDPSFQIYPEKVKDKMEKAETSLQKDLDAVHFRDLLD
;
A
#
# COMPACT_ATOMS: atom_id res chain seq x y z
N MET A 1 -46.72 -31.45 23.80
CA MET A 1 -46.89 -31.10 22.37
C MET A 1 -46.74 -29.59 22.28
N ASN A 2 -45.78 -29.13 21.47
CA ASN A 2 -45.46 -27.74 21.08
C ASN A 2 -44.85 -26.87 22.20
N SER A 3 -43.75 -26.13 22.03
CA SER A 3 -42.76 -25.94 20.97
C SER A 3 -41.76 -24.91 21.55
N HIS A 4 -40.61 -25.36 22.06
CA HIS A 4 -39.48 -24.47 22.32
C HIS A 4 -38.79 -24.19 20.98
N PRO A 5 -38.72 -22.94 20.48
CA PRO A 5 -37.90 -22.65 19.33
C PRO A 5 -36.43 -22.56 19.78
N ASN A 6 -35.61 -23.48 19.28
CA ASN A 6 -34.16 -23.38 19.08
C ASN A 6 -33.24 -23.01 20.26
N THR A 7 -33.02 -23.98 21.18
CA THR A 7 -31.92 -23.96 22.17
C THR A 7 -30.63 -24.67 21.68
N LYS A 8 -30.47 -24.89 20.37
CA LYS A 8 -29.28 -25.60 19.85
C LYS A 8 -28.03 -24.71 19.74
N TYR A 9 -28.18 -23.39 19.70
CA TYR A 9 -27.06 -22.43 19.59
C TYR A 9 -26.45 -22.00 20.93
N SER A 10 -27.10 -22.23 22.08
CA SER A 10 -26.58 -21.77 23.38
C SER A 10 -25.44 -22.65 23.92
N ARG A 11 -25.50 -23.97 23.72
CA ARG A 11 -24.58 -24.92 24.37
C ARG A 11 -23.10 -24.76 23.99
N PHE A 12 -22.77 -24.26 22.79
CA PHE A 12 -21.37 -24.04 22.38
C PHE A 12 -20.76 -22.81 23.09
N PHE A 13 -21.61 -21.87 23.52
CA PHE A 13 -21.22 -20.64 24.22
C PHE A 13 -21.34 -20.74 25.75
N ASP A 14 -21.86 -21.84 26.29
CA ASP A 14 -21.96 -22.02 27.75
C ASP A 14 -20.72 -22.72 28.36
N TYR A 15 -19.95 -23.45 27.56
CA TYR A 15 -18.74 -24.14 28.01
C TYR A 15 -17.48 -23.25 27.89
N ILE A 16 -16.83 -22.95 29.02
CA ILE A 16 -15.55 -22.22 29.09
C ILE A 16 -14.45 -23.22 29.47
N PRO A 17 -13.53 -23.58 28.55
CA PRO A 17 -12.40 -24.44 28.88
C PRO A 17 -11.47 -23.75 29.88
N ASP A 18 -11.03 -24.46 30.91
CA ASP A 18 -10.24 -23.88 32.01
C ASP A 18 -8.87 -23.33 31.56
N ALA A 19 -8.25 -23.93 30.52
CA ALA A 19 -6.99 -23.46 29.94
C ALA A 19 -6.74 -23.94 28.49
N GLY A 20 -5.75 -23.32 27.81
CA GLY A 20 -5.21 -23.79 26.53
C GLY A 20 -5.67 -23.05 25.27
N ILE A 21 -5.32 -23.60 24.11
CA ILE A 21 -5.64 -23.04 22.77
C ILE A 21 -7.16 -22.95 22.54
N LEU A 22 -7.92 -23.92 23.06
CA LEU A 22 -9.38 -23.99 22.97
C LEU A 22 -10.08 -22.79 23.65
N ARG A 23 -9.56 -22.30 24.78
CA ARG A 23 -10.07 -21.10 25.44
C ARG A 23 -9.85 -19.84 24.60
N LYS A 24 -8.66 -19.69 24.02
CA LYS A 24 -8.34 -18.56 23.13
C LYS A 24 -9.23 -18.58 21.89
N LEU A 25 -9.44 -19.75 21.29
CA LEU A 25 -10.31 -19.90 20.13
C LEU A 25 -11.78 -19.56 20.45
N ASN A 26 -12.32 -20.08 21.56
CA ASN A 26 -13.69 -19.80 21.99
C ASN A 26 -13.88 -18.30 22.28
N PHE A 27 -12.91 -17.67 22.96
CA PHE A 27 -12.89 -16.23 23.18
C PHE A 27 -12.95 -15.44 21.86
N THR A 28 -12.08 -15.76 20.89
CA THR A 28 -12.08 -15.08 19.59
C THR A 28 -13.41 -15.25 18.86
N ILE A 29 -13.97 -16.46 18.83
CA ILE A 29 -15.26 -16.73 18.19
C ILE A 29 -16.39 -15.90 18.84
N ARG A 30 -16.42 -15.81 20.17
CA ARG A 30 -17.40 -14.98 20.89
C ARG A 30 -17.29 -13.51 20.55
N VAL A 31 -16.07 -12.98 20.59
CA VAL A 31 -15.82 -11.58 20.23
C VAL A 31 -16.30 -11.31 18.81
N LEU A 32 -15.93 -12.15 17.85
CA LEU A 32 -16.34 -11.98 16.46
C LEU A 32 -17.85 -12.10 16.25
N ALA A 33 -18.51 -13.07 16.90
CA ALA A 33 -19.95 -13.25 16.81
C ALA A 33 -20.71 -12.06 17.43
N ALA A 34 -20.27 -11.59 18.62
CA ALA A 34 -20.83 -10.43 19.28
C ALA A 34 -20.62 -9.15 18.45
N SER A 35 -19.42 -8.95 17.90
CA SER A 35 -19.12 -7.83 17.02
C SER A 35 -19.95 -7.87 15.74
N ALA A 36 -20.17 -9.04 15.13
CA ALA A 36 -21.01 -9.16 13.92
C ALA A 36 -22.47 -8.81 14.18
N TYR A 37 -23.03 -9.26 15.31
CA TYR A 37 -24.38 -8.90 15.72
C TYR A 37 -24.50 -7.40 15.98
N ARG A 38 -23.55 -6.82 16.74
CA ARG A 38 -23.51 -5.38 17.04
C ARG A 38 -23.30 -4.53 15.80
N PHE A 39 -22.46 -4.96 14.87
CA PHE A 39 -22.21 -4.23 13.62
C PHE A 39 -23.49 -3.97 12.82
N ILE A 40 -24.43 -4.92 12.79
CA ILE A 40 -25.73 -4.74 12.15
C ILE A 40 -26.61 -3.80 12.99
N LYS A 41 -26.60 -4.01 14.31
CA LYS A 41 -27.45 -3.28 15.26
C LYS A 41 -27.09 -1.81 15.42
N ASP A 42 -25.80 -1.51 15.47
CA ASP A 42 -25.25 -0.15 15.54
C ASP A 42 -25.23 0.52 14.14
N GLU A 43 -26.01 -0.03 13.19
CA GLU A 43 -26.22 0.49 11.84
C GLU A 43 -24.92 0.77 11.06
N CYS A 44 -23.87 -0.02 11.29
CA CYS A 44 -22.56 0.23 10.71
C CYS A 44 -22.58 0.16 9.16
N LEU A 45 -23.53 -0.57 8.57
CA LEU A 45 -23.75 -0.58 7.11
C LEU A 45 -24.15 0.81 6.57
N ILE A 46 -25.05 1.51 7.29
CA ILE A 46 -25.52 2.85 6.92
C ILE A 46 -24.38 3.86 7.17
N LYS A 47 -23.69 3.74 8.32
CA LYS A 47 -22.52 4.58 8.64
C LYS A 47 -21.41 4.43 7.60
N ALA A 48 -21.10 3.20 7.16
CA ALA A 48 -20.13 2.94 6.10
C ALA A 48 -20.52 3.63 4.78
N SER A 49 -21.81 3.62 4.43
CA SER A 49 -22.32 4.33 3.26
C SER A 49 -22.07 5.84 3.37
N GLY A 50 -22.32 6.43 4.54
CA GLY A 50 -22.05 7.84 4.82
C GLY A 50 -20.58 8.23 4.74
N ILE A 51 -19.68 7.42 5.34
CA ILE A 51 -18.22 7.61 5.24
C ILE A 51 -17.79 7.54 3.78
N SER A 52 -18.32 6.57 3.03
CA SER A 52 -17.95 6.35 1.63
C SER A 52 -18.37 7.51 0.74
N TYR A 53 -19.61 7.97 0.89
CA TYR A 53 -20.10 9.16 0.20
C TYR A 53 -19.25 10.38 0.50
N THR A 54 -18.96 10.61 1.79
CA THR A 54 -18.11 11.73 2.23
C THR A 54 -16.71 11.65 1.64
N THR A 55 -16.13 10.45 1.63
CA THR A 55 -14.79 10.19 1.07
C THR A 55 -14.75 10.48 -0.43
N ILE A 56 -15.76 10.07 -1.18
CA ILE A 56 -15.82 10.26 -2.63
C ILE A 56 -15.98 11.74 -2.98
N VAL A 57 -16.90 12.44 -2.32
CA VAL A 57 -17.09 13.89 -2.54
C VAL A 57 -15.83 14.68 -2.16
N SER A 58 -15.13 14.24 -1.10
CA SER A 58 -13.91 14.88 -0.62
C SER A 58 -12.66 14.52 -1.44
N LEU A 59 -12.71 13.43 -2.23
CA LEU A 59 -11.55 12.93 -2.98
C LEU A 59 -11.12 13.92 -4.05
N ILE A 60 -12.06 14.47 -4.82
CA ILE A 60 -11.74 15.37 -5.94
C ILE A 60 -11.04 16.64 -5.43
N PRO A 61 -11.61 17.40 -4.47
CA PRO A 61 -10.92 18.57 -3.92
C PRO A 61 -9.58 18.22 -3.26
N MET A 62 -9.49 17.09 -2.55
CA MET A 62 -8.25 16.65 -1.93
C MET A 62 -7.17 16.35 -2.97
N LEU A 63 -7.51 15.66 -4.06
CA LEU A 63 -6.60 15.33 -5.16
C LEU A 63 -6.08 16.60 -5.84
N VAL A 64 -6.97 17.52 -6.23
CA VAL A 64 -6.63 18.78 -6.90
C VAL A 64 -5.59 19.56 -6.09
N VAL A 65 -5.81 19.62 -4.78
CA VAL A 65 -4.99 20.45 -3.91
C VAL A 65 -3.70 19.75 -3.48
N ALA A 66 -3.73 18.43 -3.26
CA ALA A 66 -2.51 17.66 -3.02
C ALA A 66 -1.56 17.78 -4.21
N LEU A 67 -2.09 17.68 -5.44
CA LEU A 67 -1.31 17.91 -6.66
C LEU A 67 -0.79 19.36 -6.74
N SER A 68 -1.61 20.36 -6.39
CA SER A 68 -1.18 21.77 -6.33
C SER A 68 -0.02 21.98 -5.35
N LEU A 69 -0.13 21.44 -4.13
CA LEU A 69 0.90 21.55 -3.09
C LEU A 69 2.20 20.85 -3.49
N LEU A 70 2.09 19.65 -4.07
CA LEU A 70 3.24 18.94 -4.66
C LEU A 70 3.90 19.79 -5.74
N THR A 71 3.12 20.43 -6.60
CA THR A 71 3.63 21.26 -7.69
C THR A 71 4.44 22.46 -7.16
N ILE A 72 3.93 23.13 -6.13
CA ILE A 72 4.57 24.31 -5.49
C ILE A 72 5.84 23.90 -4.73
N THR A 73 5.79 22.82 -3.95
CA THR A 73 6.87 22.43 -3.02
C THR A 73 8.06 21.76 -3.70
N SER A 74 7.87 21.17 -4.89
CA SER A 74 8.90 20.37 -5.55
C SER A 74 9.51 21.02 -6.81
N GLY A 75 9.10 22.24 -7.18
CA GLY A 75 9.57 22.90 -8.40
C GLY A 75 9.15 22.15 -9.67
N LEU A 76 7.94 21.60 -9.64
CA LEU A 76 7.44 20.54 -10.52
C LEU A 76 7.19 20.96 -11.97
N ASP A 77 7.33 22.26 -12.29
CA ASP A 77 7.23 22.79 -13.66
C ASP A 77 8.17 22.01 -14.62
N ASN A 78 9.31 21.50 -14.12
CA ASN A 78 10.25 20.68 -14.91
C ASN A 78 10.18 19.17 -14.62
N ARG A 79 9.28 18.70 -13.75
CA ARG A 79 9.24 17.29 -13.25
C ARG A 79 7.86 16.62 -13.30
N LYS A 80 6.84 17.32 -13.82
CA LYS A 80 5.52 16.75 -14.20
C LYS A 80 5.71 15.43 -14.95
N GLU A 81 6.71 15.41 -15.81
CA GLU A 81 7.11 14.29 -16.61
C GLU A 81 7.64 13.09 -15.79
N GLU A 82 8.60 13.32 -14.89
CA GLU A 82 9.19 12.28 -14.04
C GLU A 82 8.15 11.58 -13.13
N ILE A 83 7.14 12.33 -12.67
CA ILE A 83 6.07 11.79 -11.82
C ILE A 83 5.10 10.95 -12.63
N PHE A 84 4.69 11.43 -13.80
CA PHE A 84 3.86 10.64 -14.70
C PHE A 84 4.54 9.34 -15.11
N ASP A 85 5.87 9.33 -15.23
CA ASP A 85 6.62 8.11 -15.53
C ASP A 85 6.63 7.13 -14.35
N LYS A 86 6.76 7.63 -13.11
CA LYS A 86 6.64 6.78 -11.91
C LYS A 86 5.23 6.21 -11.76
N ILE A 87 4.20 7.02 -12.03
CA ILE A 87 2.80 6.60 -12.00
C ILE A 87 2.53 5.56 -13.10
N ASN A 88 2.95 5.82 -14.34
CA ASN A 88 2.86 4.88 -15.46
C ASN A 88 3.58 3.58 -15.15
N ALA A 89 4.82 3.65 -14.66
CA ALA A 89 5.59 2.46 -14.27
C ALA A 89 4.87 1.66 -13.17
N PHE A 90 4.25 2.31 -12.19
CA PHE A 90 3.48 1.65 -11.13
C PHE A 90 2.24 0.93 -11.68
N PHE A 91 1.45 1.57 -12.55
CA PHE A 91 0.26 0.98 -13.16
C PHE A 91 0.61 -0.20 -14.07
N LEU A 92 1.67 -0.06 -14.86
CA LEU A 92 2.17 -1.11 -15.75
C LEU A 92 2.73 -2.31 -14.95
N THR A 93 3.47 -2.07 -13.87
CA THR A 93 3.96 -3.14 -12.97
C THR A 93 2.80 -3.89 -12.30
N SER A 94 1.66 -3.23 -12.10
CA SER A 94 0.46 -3.83 -11.53
C SER A 94 -0.39 -4.58 -12.56
N ASN A 95 0.06 -4.69 -13.81
CA ASN A 95 -0.63 -5.34 -14.94
C ASN A 95 -2.01 -4.72 -15.25
N ILE A 96 -2.20 -3.45 -14.90
CA ILE A 96 -3.43 -2.71 -15.20
C ILE A 96 -3.29 -2.13 -16.61
N ASN A 97 -3.81 -2.83 -17.62
CA ASN A 97 -3.84 -2.37 -19.02
C ASN A 97 -4.91 -1.28 -19.23
N LEU A 98 -4.73 -0.12 -18.58
CA LEU A 98 -5.48 1.10 -18.87
C LEU A 98 -4.54 2.04 -19.62
N ASP A 99 -4.92 2.45 -20.82
CA ASP A 99 -4.26 3.57 -21.50
C ASP A 99 -4.62 4.83 -20.72
N ILE A 100 -3.74 5.21 -19.78
CA ILE A 100 -3.98 6.34 -18.89
C ILE A 100 -3.56 7.66 -19.52
N ASN A 101 -2.99 7.68 -20.73
CA ASN A 101 -2.55 8.90 -21.39
C ASN A 101 -3.64 9.99 -21.46
N PRO A 102 -4.90 9.69 -21.84
CA PRO A 102 -5.98 10.69 -21.80
C PRO A 102 -6.29 11.21 -20.39
N TYR A 103 -6.08 10.38 -19.36
CA TYR A 103 -6.26 10.76 -17.96
C TYR A 103 -5.08 11.58 -17.43
N LEU A 104 -3.87 11.36 -17.94
CA LEU A 104 -2.68 12.13 -17.59
C LEU A 104 -2.72 13.53 -18.19
N ASP A 105 -3.23 13.67 -19.41
CA ASP A 105 -3.42 14.97 -20.06
C ASP A 105 -4.47 15.80 -19.30
N THR A 106 -5.61 15.19 -18.93
CA THR A 106 -6.63 15.84 -18.08
C THR A 106 -6.13 16.13 -16.66
N LEU A 107 -5.30 15.26 -16.06
CA LEU A 107 -4.60 15.57 -14.81
C LEU A 107 -3.69 16.78 -14.98
N GLY A 108 -3.00 16.87 -16.12
CA GLY A 108 -2.14 17.98 -16.48
C GLY A 108 -2.89 19.31 -16.54
N GLU A 109 -4.06 19.33 -17.16
CA GLU A 109 -4.96 20.49 -17.19
C GLU A 109 -5.47 20.86 -15.79
N LEU A 110 -5.81 19.87 -14.96
CA LEU A 110 -6.21 20.05 -13.56
C LEU A 110 -5.09 20.68 -12.71
N ILE A 111 -3.83 20.27 -12.92
CA ILE A 111 -2.65 20.84 -12.26
C ILE A 111 -2.47 22.30 -12.67
N ASP A 112 -2.60 22.60 -13.96
CA ASP A 112 -2.42 23.94 -14.51
C ASP A 112 -3.52 24.90 -14.02
N ALA A 113 -4.77 24.41 -13.91
CA ALA A 113 -5.88 25.15 -13.31
C ALA A 113 -5.70 25.37 -11.79
N ALA A 114 -5.18 24.37 -11.07
CA ALA A 114 -4.94 24.45 -9.63
C ALA A 114 -3.85 25.48 -9.26
N ARG A 115 -2.94 25.83 -10.18
CA ARG A 115 -1.92 26.87 -10.00
C ARG A 115 -2.53 28.25 -9.74
N GLN A 116 -3.68 28.56 -10.34
CA GLN A 116 -4.36 29.86 -10.18
C GLN A 116 -5.10 29.99 -8.84
N ILE A 117 -5.38 28.88 -8.15
CA ILE A 117 -6.31 28.83 -7.01
C ILE A 117 -5.58 28.56 -5.67
N GLY A 118 -4.26 28.31 -5.67
CA GLY A 118 -3.46 27.72 -4.59
C GLY A 118 -3.92 27.90 -3.13
N ALA A 119 -4.18 29.12 -2.66
CA ALA A 119 -4.63 29.38 -1.29
C ALA A 119 -6.08 28.91 -1.00
N ILE A 120 -7.01 29.16 -1.93
CA ILE A 120 -8.41 28.71 -1.85
C ILE A 120 -8.45 27.18 -1.92
N GLY A 121 -7.59 26.58 -2.75
CA GLY A 121 -7.42 25.14 -2.81
C GLY A 121 -6.98 24.56 -1.47
N PHE A 122 -5.94 25.11 -0.84
CA PHE A 122 -5.47 24.64 0.46
C PHE A 122 -6.57 24.61 1.52
N VAL A 123 -7.39 25.67 1.61
CA VAL A 123 -8.54 25.71 2.54
C VAL A 123 -9.55 24.61 2.21
N LEU A 124 -9.87 24.41 0.92
CA LEU A 124 -10.77 23.34 0.47
C LEU A 124 -10.25 21.93 0.81
N LEU A 125 -8.94 21.69 0.72
CA LEU A 125 -8.35 20.40 1.13
C LEU A 125 -8.49 20.19 2.63
N VAL A 126 -8.10 21.17 3.44
CA VAL A 126 -8.19 21.04 4.90
C VAL A 126 -9.63 20.79 5.31
N PHE A 127 -10.58 21.50 4.69
CA PHE A 127 -12.01 21.29 4.92
C PHE A 127 -12.48 19.88 4.49
N SER A 128 -12.08 19.42 3.30
CA SER A 128 -12.47 18.10 2.77
C SER A 128 -11.91 16.96 3.62
N ALA A 129 -10.62 17.03 3.95
CA ALA A 129 -9.95 16.04 4.80
C ALA A 129 -10.54 16.02 6.22
N THR A 130 -10.85 17.20 6.77
CA THR A 130 -11.54 17.33 8.06
C THR A 130 -12.93 16.69 8.02
N THR A 131 -13.66 16.83 6.91
CA THR A 131 -15.02 16.26 6.77
C THR A 131 -14.97 14.73 6.79
N VAL A 132 -14.01 14.11 6.11
CA VAL A 132 -13.82 12.65 6.12
C VAL A 132 -13.45 12.16 7.52
N LEU A 133 -12.47 12.80 8.18
CA LEU A 133 -12.06 12.44 9.53
C LEU A 133 -13.20 12.60 10.54
N ARG A 134 -14.00 13.66 10.42
CA ARG A 134 -15.16 13.90 11.27
C ARG A 134 -16.26 12.86 11.08
N SER A 135 -16.51 12.45 9.83
CA SER A 135 -17.46 11.37 9.52
C SER A 135 -17.02 10.04 10.16
N LEU A 136 -15.71 9.75 10.10
CA LEU A 136 -15.12 8.58 10.74
C LEU A 136 -15.18 8.67 12.28
N GLU A 137 -14.79 9.80 12.87
CA GLU A 137 -14.85 10.06 14.32
C GLU A 137 -16.27 9.91 14.85
N ASN A 138 -17.28 10.50 14.19
CA ASN A 138 -18.69 10.37 14.59
C ASN A 138 -19.15 8.91 14.57
N SER A 139 -18.73 8.14 13.56
CA SER A 139 -19.08 6.73 13.45
C SER A 139 -18.45 5.91 14.57
N PHE A 140 -17.20 6.22 14.93
CA PHE A 140 -16.50 5.59 16.05
C PHE A 140 -17.15 5.98 17.37
N ASN A 141 -17.35 7.26 17.64
CA ASN A 141 -17.99 7.72 18.88
C ASN A 141 -19.35 7.06 19.08
N SER A 142 -20.12 6.81 18.00
CA SER A 142 -21.36 6.05 18.08
C SER A 142 -21.16 4.57 18.50
N ILE A 143 -20.15 3.87 17.97
CA ILE A 143 -19.78 2.49 18.39
C ILE A 143 -19.41 2.43 19.88
N TRP A 144 -18.64 3.42 20.34
CA TRP A 144 -18.26 3.55 21.74
C TRP A 144 -19.35 4.19 22.63
N ARG A 145 -20.49 4.59 22.05
CA ARG A 145 -21.61 5.27 22.72
C ARG A 145 -21.17 6.52 23.50
N ILE A 146 -20.34 7.34 22.85
CA ILE A 146 -19.81 8.60 23.39
C ILE A 146 -20.68 9.75 22.88
N GLU A 147 -21.26 10.50 23.81
CA GLU A 147 -22.13 11.64 23.50
C GLU A 147 -21.37 12.98 23.51
N GLU A 148 -20.22 13.04 24.20
CA GLU A 148 -19.40 14.24 24.28
C GLU A 148 -18.51 14.43 23.04
N LYS A 149 -18.63 15.59 22.40
CA LYS A 149 -17.81 16.00 21.25
C LYS A 149 -16.59 16.79 21.70
N ARG A 150 -15.49 16.66 20.97
CA ARG A 150 -14.30 17.51 21.15
C ARG A 150 -14.66 18.98 20.88
N SER A 151 -13.99 19.92 21.54
CA SER A 151 -14.17 21.33 21.22
C SER A 151 -13.64 21.62 19.81
N LEU A 152 -14.21 22.62 19.11
CA LEU A 152 -13.82 22.93 17.72
C LEU A 152 -12.31 23.18 17.55
N ILE A 153 -11.67 23.77 18.57
CA ILE A 153 -10.22 24.03 18.57
C ILE A 153 -9.42 22.73 18.75
N GLN A 154 -9.83 21.86 19.67
CA GLN A 154 -9.19 20.56 19.87
C GLN A 154 -9.35 19.67 18.64
N GLU A 155 -10.53 19.69 18.02
CA GLU A 155 -10.83 18.97 16.78
C GLU A 155 -9.91 19.44 15.64
N PHE A 156 -9.79 20.76 15.44
CA PHE A 156 -8.87 21.32 14.44
C PHE A 156 -7.41 20.94 14.69
N VAL A 157 -6.93 21.11 15.93
CA VAL A 157 -5.54 20.79 16.30
C VAL A 157 -5.25 19.30 16.10
N PHE A 158 -6.15 18.43 16.57
CA PHE A 158 -6.00 16.99 16.43
C PHE A 158 -5.96 16.56 14.96
N TYR A 159 -6.91 17.01 14.13
CA TYR A 159 -6.93 16.66 12.72
C TYR A 159 -5.73 17.24 11.96
N PHE A 160 -5.30 18.47 12.27
CA PHE A 160 -4.10 19.05 11.67
C PHE A 160 -2.86 18.18 11.94
N PHE A 161 -2.69 17.71 13.18
CA PHE A 161 -1.58 16.81 13.52
C PHE A 161 -1.70 15.45 12.84
N VAL A 162 -2.89 14.86 12.79
CA VAL A 162 -3.12 13.58 12.09
C VAL A 162 -2.79 13.72 10.60
N LEU A 163 -3.28 14.78 9.94
CA LEU A 163 -3.05 15.02 8.52
C LEU A 163 -1.59 15.36 8.18
N SER A 164 -0.85 15.98 9.10
CA SER A 164 0.55 16.37 8.86
C SER A 164 1.55 15.27 9.25
N ILE A 165 1.38 14.66 10.42
CA ILE A 165 2.35 13.71 11.00
C ILE A 165 2.20 12.31 10.40
N VAL A 166 0.98 11.82 10.18
CA VAL A 166 0.78 10.43 9.72
C VAL A 166 1.40 10.18 8.34
N PRO A 167 1.18 11.01 7.31
CA PRO A 167 1.84 10.81 6.01
C PRO A 167 3.36 10.89 6.12
N LEU A 168 3.89 11.81 6.93
CA LEU A 168 5.33 11.95 7.15
C LEU A 168 5.92 10.67 7.78
N LEU A 169 5.26 10.10 8.78
CA LEU A 169 5.67 8.85 9.40
C LEU A 169 5.60 7.67 8.44
N LEU A 170 4.60 7.61 7.55
CA LEU A 170 4.51 6.58 6.52
C LEU A 170 5.67 6.67 5.52
N VAL A 171 6.02 7.89 5.07
CA VAL A 171 7.16 8.10 4.15
C VAL A 171 8.48 7.75 4.82
N ILE A 172 8.69 8.18 6.07
CA ILE A 172 9.91 7.84 6.82
C ILE A 172 9.98 6.32 7.07
N GLY A 173 8.85 5.72 7.44
CA GLY A 173 8.73 4.28 7.71
C GLY A 173 9.02 3.44 6.47
N ASP A 174 8.47 3.80 5.31
CA ASP A 174 8.73 3.13 4.04
C ASP A 174 10.20 3.24 3.62
N ASN A 175 10.78 4.46 3.70
CA ASN A 175 12.21 4.65 3.40
C ASN A 175 13.13 3.84 4.33
N LEU A 176 12.78 3.78 5.62
CA LEU A 176 13.53 2.97 6.59
C LEU A 176 13.38 1.48 6.29
N ALA A 177 12.16 1.02 6.01
CA ALA A 177 11.88 -0.37 5.66
C ALA A 177 12.64 -0.80 4.40
N GLN A 178 12.68 0.04 3.36
CA GLN A 178 13.45 -0.20 2.14
C GLN A 178 14.95 -0.30 2.44
N LYS A 179 15.53 0.68 3.15
CA LYS A 179 16.95 0.63 3.54
C LYS A 179 17.30 -0.61 4.34
N VAL A 180 16.46 -1.02 5.29
CA VAL A 180 16.68 -2.24 6.09
C VAL A 180 16.55 -3.48 5.24
N THR A 181 15.56 -3.54 4.34
CA THR A 181 15.34 -4.67 3.45
C THR A 181 16.50 -4.82 2.46
N ASP A 182 17.01 -3.71 1.93
CA ASP A 182 18.13 -3.67 0.98
C ASP A 182 19.44 -4.22 1.56
N ILE A 183 19.67 -4.08 2.87
CA ILE A 183 20.85 -4.65 3.56
C ILE A 183 20.87 -6.18 3.41
N PHE A 184 19.71 -6.83 3.44
CA PHE A 184 19.58 -8.29 3.34
C PHE A 184 19.30 -8.76 1.92
N ARG A 185 19.19 -7.83 0.96
CA ARG A 185 18.89 -8.14 -0.45
C ARG A 185 20.03 -8.96 -1.05
N PRO A 186 19.71 -10.06 -1.76
CA PRO A 186 20.70 -10.76 -2.56
C PRO A 186 21.36 -9.80 -3.57
N SER A 187 22.67 -9.94 -3.77
CA SER A 187 23.42 -9.20 -4.79
C SER A 187 22.84 -9.45 -6.19
N HIS A 188 22.89 -8.45 -7.06
CA HIS A 188 22.40 -8.59 -8.43
C HIS A 188 23.52 -8.94 -9.40
N TYR A 189 23.19 -9.74 -10.42
CA TYR A 189 23.98 -9.79 -11.64
C TYR A 189 23.56 -8.60 -12.51
N LEU A 190 24.52 -7.92 -13.14
CA LEU A 190 24.30 -6.62 -13.79
C LEU A 190 24.52 -6.70 -15.30
N SER A 191 25.51 -7.46 -15.73
CA SER A 191 25.91 -7.55 -17.13
C SER A 191 26.39 -8.96 -17.46
N MET A 192 26.13 -9.37 -18.70
CA MET A 192 26.67 -10.58 -19.29
C MET A 192 27.13 -10.30 -20.71
N ASP A 193 28.14 -11.04 -21.16
CA ASP A 193 28.60 -11.03 -22.54
C ASP A 193 29.12 -12.41 -22.93
N LYS A 194 29.10 -12.72 -24.22
CA LYS A 194 29.44 -14.03 -24.77
C LYS A 194 30.83 -13.98 -25.42
N ASP A 195 31.63 -15.02 -25.21
CA ASP A 195 32.93 -15.16 -25.86
C ASP A 195 32.85 -15.97 -27.17
N PRO A 196 33.93 -15.99 -27.98
CA PRO A 196 33.94 -16.72 -29.25
C PRO A 196 33.72 -18.24 -29.13
N GLU A 197 33.99 -18.83 -27.96
CA GLU A 197 33.81 -20.26 -27.68
C GLU A 197 32.42 -20.60 -27.12
N ASN A 198 31.46 -19.66 -27.21
CA ASN A 198 30.10 -19.81 -26.68
C ASN A 198 30.04 -19.93 -25.15
N ARG A 199 31.09 -19.51 -24.43
CA ARG A 199 31.09 -19.37 -22.96
C ARG A 199 30.53 -17.99 -22.62
N VAL A 200 29.86 -17.89 -21.47
CA VAL A 200 29.17 -16.65 -21.06
C VAL A 200 29.83 -16.10 -19.81
N TRP A 201 30.30 -14.86 -19.88
CA TRP A 201 30.83 -14.13 -18.74
C TRP A 201 29.72 -13.31 -18.08
N ILE A 202 29.66 -13.35 -16.75
CA ILE A 202 28.65 -12.68 -15.95
C ILE A 202 29.33 -11.87 -14.85
N SER A 203 28.88 -10.63 -14.70
CA SER A 203 29.34 -9.69 -13.67
C SER A 203 28.18 -9.21 -12.80
N GLY A 204 28.49 -8.81 -11.57
CA GLY A 204 27.50 -8.33 -10.61
C GLY A 204 28.08 -7.65 -9.39
N GLU A 205 27.23 -7.47 -8.38
CA GLU A 205 27.56 -6.85 -7.10
C GLU A 205 28.40 -7.80 -6.20
N ASN A 206 29.06 -7.25 -5.19
CA ASN A 206 29.81 -7.98 -4.15
C ASN A 206 30.88 -8.96 -4.71
N GLY A 207 31.73 -8.46 -5.62
CA GLY A 207 32.85 -9.20 -6.20
C GLY A 207 32.44 -10.27 -7.20
N THR A 208 31.18 -10.28 -7.63
CA THR A 208 30.67 -11.29 -8.55
C THR A 208 31.24 -11.07 -9.95
N LEU A 209 32.16 -11.94 -10.37
CA LEU A 209 32.56 -12.11 -11.78
C LEU A 209 32.85 -13.59 -12.02
N PHE A 210 32.16 -14.20 -12.97
CA PHE A 210 32.27 -15.63 -13.23
C PHE A 210 31.94 -15.99 -14.66
N ARG A 211 32.27 -17.22 -15.04
CA ARG A 211 32.01 -17.76 -16.37
C ARG A 211 31.12 -18.99 -16.29
N LEU A 212 30.26 -19.11 -17.28
CA LEU A 212 29.51 -20.31 -17.61
C LEU A 212 30.14 -20.95 -18.85
N ASP A 213 30.33 -22.26 -18.83
CA ASP A 213 30.78 -23.03 -19.98
C ASP A 213 29.71 -23.07 -21.09
N SER A 214 30.02 -23.71 -22.21
CA SER A 214 29.09 -23.88 -23.34
C SER A 214 27.82 -24.68 -23.00
N ASN A 215 27.84 -25.44 -21.89
CA ASN A 215 26.68 -26.16 -21.34
C ASN A 215 25.97 -25.36 -20.24
N LEU A 216 26.31 -24.07 -20.09
CA LEU A 216 25.76 -23.14 -19.10
C LEU A 216 25.98 -23.56 -17.64
N LYS A 217 27.04 -24.32 -17.37
CA LYS A 217 27.49 -24.66 -16.01
C LYS A 217 28.61 -23.74 -15.59
N LYS A 218 28.58 -23.31 -14.32
CA LYS A 218 29.62 -22.46 -13.75
C LYS A 218 30.93 -23.23 -13.67
N ASP A 219 31.93 -22.76 -14.40
CA ASP A 219 33.25 -23.41 -14.52
C ASP A 219 34.40 -22.55 -13.98
N TYR A 220 34.19 -21.24 -13.84
CA TYR A 220 35.18 -20.30 -13.32
C TYR A 220 34.51 -19.23 -12.45
N PHE A 221 35.17 -18.81 -11.39
CA PHE A 221 34.82 -17.67 -10.54
C PHE A 221 36.10 -16.90 -10.22
N ILE A 222 36.06 -15.57 -10.24
CA ILE A 222 37.24 -14.77 -9.95
C ILE A 222 37.70 -14.96 -8.50
N ASP A 223 38.99 -15.17 -8.31
CA ASP A 223 39.64 -15.12 -7.00
C ASP A 223 40.69 -14.01 -6.96
N GLU A 224 41.07 -13.55 -5.77
CA GLU A 224 42.18 -12.60 -5.60
C GLU A 224 43.49 -13.14 -6.20
N THR A 225 43.71 -14.46 -6.17
CA THR A 225 44.92 -15.07 -6.76
C THR A 225 44.97 -14.97 -8.28
N ASP A 226 43.82 -14.79 -8.93
CA ASP A 226 43.75 -14.66 -10.38
C ASP A 226 44.14 -13.27 -10.85
N VAL A 227 44.20 -12.28 -9.95
CA VAL A 227 44.47 -10.89 -10.28
C VAL A 227 45.89 -10.52 -9.86
N ASP A 228 46.66 -9.94 -10.78
CA ASP A 228 47.97 -9.37 -10.45
C ASP A 228 47.82 -8.04 -9.70
N LEU A 229 47.43 -8.13 -8.42
CA LEU A 229 47.31 -6.99 -7.52
C LEU A 229 48.68 -6.44 -7.08
N LYS A 230 49.79 -7.16 -7.34
CA LYS A 230 51.13 -6.70 -7.00
C LYS A 230 51.63 -5.64 -7.98
N ASN A 231 51.27 -5.78 -9.26
CA ASN A 231 51.62 -4.84 -10.31
C ASN A 231 50.42 -3.99 -10.77
N ILE A 232 49.51 -3.68 -9.85
CA ILE A 232 48.34 -2.85 -10.16
C ILE A 232 48.77 -1.47 -10.64
N ARG A 233 48.15 -1.01 -11.73
CA ARG A 233 48.39 0.34 -12.24
C ARG A 233 47.37 1.30 -11.64
N CYS A 234 47.84 2.16 -10.74
CA CYS A 234 47.04 3.24 -10.17
C CYS A 234 46.98 4.43 -11.13
N VAL A 235 45.79 4.97 -11.35
CA VAL A 235 45.57 6.21 -12.10
C VAL A 235 44.58 7.12 -11.36
N ASP A 236 44.68 8.42 -11.59
CA ASP A 236 43.70 9.40 -11.11
C ASP A 236 42.42 9.37 -11.97
N SER A 237 41.47 10.26 -11.65
CA SER A 237 40.21 10.41 -12.40
C SER A 237 40.39 10.88 -13.85
N PHE A 238 41.59 11.33 -14.24
CA PHE A 238 41.93 11.72 -15.59
C PHE A 238 42.78 10.66 -16.32
N GLY A 239 43.02 9.50 -15.71
CA GLY A 239 43.84 8.45 -16.29
C GLY A 239 45.35 8.70 -16.22
N VAL A 240 45.80 9.66 -15.41
CA VAL A 240 47.22 9.96 -15.18
C VAL A 240 47.75 8.99 -14.13
N ARG A 241 48.93 8.40 -14.40
CA ARG A 241 49.55 7.42 -13.51
C ARG A 241 49.87 8.04 -12.15
N MET A 242 49.52 7.33 -11.09
CA MET A 242 49.88 7.64 -9.71
C MET A 242 50.88 6.64 -9.15
N ASP A 243 51.65 7.06 -8.15
CA ASP A 243 52.64 6.21 -7.50
C ASP A 243 52.01 5.25 -6.49
N PHE A 244 50.89 5.62 -5.88
CA PHE A 244 50.20 4.84 -4.85
C PHE A 244 48.68 4.96 -4.97
N CYS A 245 47.97 3.87 -4.70
CA CYS A 245 46.52 3.84 -4.47
C CYS A 245 46.20 2.78 -3.42
N GLU A 246 45.01 2.90 -2.81
CA GLU A 246 44.51 1.86 -1.90
C GLU A 246 44.31 0.55 -2.67
N LYS A 247 44.78 -0.57 -2.09
CA LYS A 247 44.60 -1.88 -2.73
C LYS A 247 43.10 -2.19 -2.78
N PRO A 248 42.50 -2.44 -3.96
CA PRO A 248 41.09 -2.74 -4.06
C PRO A 248 40.77 -4.10 -3.42
N ASP A 249 39.65 -4.17 -2.71
CA ASP A 249 39.10 -5.40 -2.14
C ASP A 249 38.08 -5.99 -3.12
N LEU A 250 38.49 -7.04 -3.85
CA LEU A 250 37.68 -7.68 -4.88
C LEU A 250 36.29 -8.08 -4.38
N SER A 251 36.17 -8.52 -3.13
CA SER A 251 34.89 -9.00 -2.56
C SER A 251 33.86 -7.86 -2.40
N ARG A 252 34.33 -6.61 -2.35
CA ARG A 252 33.50 -5.41 -2.19
C ARG A 252 33.34 -4.62 -3.49
N GLU A 253 33.90 -5.10 -4.60
CA GLU A 253 33.78 -4.47 -5.90
C GLU A 253 32.40 -4.76 -6.52
N ASN A 254 31.83 -3.80 -7.25
CA ASN A 254 30.56 -4.00 -7.95
C ASN A 254 30.84 -3.94 -9.44
N PHE A 255 31.02 -5.10 -10.08
CA PHE A 255 31.30 -5.17 -11.51
C PHE A 255 30.05 -4.83 -12.32
N VAL A 256 29.98 -3.59 -12.79
CA VAL A 256 28.82 -3.03 -13.49
C VAL A 256 28.70 -3.52 -14.93
N ARG A 257 29.85 -3.84 -15.56
CA ARG A 257 29.89 -4.31 -16.94
C ARG A 257 31.01 -5.30 -17.17
N VAL A 258 30.69 -6.34 -17.91
CA VAL A 258 31.65 -7.24 -18.54
C VAL A 258 31.50 -7.15 -20.06
N SER A 259 32.61 -7.18 -20.78
CA SER A 259 32.60 -7.24 -22.24
C SER A 259 33.75 -8.07 -22.77
N VAL A 260 33.48 -8.88 -23.80
CA VAL A 260 34.48 -9.71 -24.47
C VAL A 260 34.73 -9.13 -25.87
N ARG A 261 35.88 -8.48 -26.07
CA ARG A 261 36.24 -7.81 -27.33
C ARG A 261 37.73 -7.94 -27.61
N GLY A 262 38.11 -8.04 -28.89
CA GLY A 262 39.53 -8.14 -29.29
C GLY A 262 40.27 -9.34 -28.69
N GLY A 263 39.59 -10.46 -28.43
CA GLY A 263 40.18 -11.65 -27.81
C GLY A 263 40.52 -11.51 -26.32
N LYS A 264 40.04 -10.44 -25.66
CA LYS A 264 40.19 -10.19 -24.23
C LYS A 264 38.83 -10.01 -23.56
N VAL A 265 38.77 -10.35 -22.28
CA VAL A 265 37.65 -10.07 -21.39
C VAL A 265 38.01 -8.83 -20.58
N TYR A 266 37.08 -7.90 -20.52
CA TYR A 266 37.17 -6.66 -19.74
C TYR A 266 36.04 -6.63 -18.73
N ALA A 267 36.35 -6.29 -17.48
CA ALA A 267 35.36 -6.08 -16.44
C ALA A 267 35.63 -4.77 -15.73
N LEU A 268 34.62 -3.89 -15.64
CA LEU A 268 34.71 -2.62 -14.94
C LEU A 268 33.86 -2.65 -13.68
N SER A 269 34.46 -2.27 -12.55
CA SER A 269 33.78 -2.02 -11.31
C SER A 269 33.29 -0.58 -11.21
N ALA A 270 32.16 -0.39 -10.52
CA ALA A 270 31.64 0.91 -10.14
C ALA A 270 32.66 1.74 -9.36
N LYS A 271 33.57 1.13 -8.59
CA LYS A 271 34.60 1.83 -7.80
C LYS A 271 35.92 2.06 -8.54
N GLY A 272 35.93 1.88 -9.86
CA GLY A 272 37.10 2.22 -10.68
C GLY A 272 38.13 1.10 -10.85
N LEU A 273 37.83 -0.15 -10.47
CA LEU A 273 38.68 -1.28 -10.85
C LEU A 273 38.35 -1.75 -12.27
N LEU A 274 39.27 -1.57 -13.21
CA LEU A 274 39.21 -2.13 -14.56
C LEU A 274 40.12 -3.35 -14.66
N LEU A 275 39.51 -4.52 -14.85
CA LEU A 275 40.20 -5.79 -15.05
C LEU A 275 40.23 -6.14 -16.53
N SER A 276 41.35 -6.68 -16.98
CA SER A 276 41.49 -7.19 -18.35
C SER A 276 42.32 -8.46 -18.40
N LYS A 277 41.97 -9.37 -19.31
CA LYS A 277 42.65 -10.66 -19.46
C LYS A 277 42.39 -11.25 -20.84
N PRO A 278 43.38 -11.91 -21.50
CA PRO A 278 43.10 -12.71 -22.70
C PRO A 278 42.05 -13.79 -22.42
N VAL A 279 41.17 -14.08 -23.36
CA VAL A 279 40.06 -15.02 -23.17
C VAL A 279 40.52 -16.38 -22.62
N ASP A 280 41.69 -16.86 -23.05
CA ASP A 280 42.30 -18.13 -22.59
C ASP A 280 43.48 -17.94 -21.63
N GLY A 281 43.68 -16.72 -21.14
CA GLY A 281 44.70 -16.44 -20.12
C GLY A 281 44.35 -17.09 -18.78
N SER A 282 45.31 -17.08 -17.85
CA SER A 282 45.08 -17.44 -16.44
C SER A 282 45.02 -16.23 -15.51
N VAL A 283 45.76 -15.15 -15.80
CA VAL A 283 45.92 -13.98 -14.90
C VAL A 283 45.25 -12.72 -15.44
N TRP A 284 44.57 -11.99 -14.57
CA TRP A 284 43.99 -10.66 -14.83
C TRP A 284 45.00 -9.56 -14.54
N SER A 285 45.09 -8.62 -15.48
CA SER A 285 45.76 -7.33 -15.28
C SER A 285 44.75 -6.31 -14.73
N ALA A 286 45.17 -5.53 -13.73
CA ALA A 286 44.31 -4.57 -13.05
C ALA A 286 44.80 -3.12 -13.22
N ILE A 287 43.87 -2.23 -13.56
CA ILE A 287 44.03 -0.78 -13.51
C ILE A 287 43.01 -0.24 -12.51
N TYR A 288 43.47 0.57 -11.56
CA TYR A 288 42.60 1.15 -10.53
C TYR A 288 42.55 2.67 -10.67
N PHE A 289 41.33 3.20 -10.83
CA PHE A 289 41.04 4.62 -10.86
C PHE A 289 40.69 5.08 -9.45
N ASP A 290 41.59 5.83 -8.83
CA ASP A 290 41.40 6.30 -7.46
C ASP A 290 40.29 7.36 -7.36
N ASN A 291 39.51 7.31 -6.28
CA ASN A 291 38.42 8.24 -5.98
C ASN A 291 37.44 8.48 -7.14
N SER A 292 37.26 7.47 -7.99
CA SER A 292 36.47 7.57 -9.22
C SER A 292 35.35 6.53 -9.22
N SER A 293 34.16 6.95 -9.67
CA SER A 293 32.99 6.09 -9.74
C SER A 293 32.48 5.99 -11.17
N PHE A 294 32.25 4.78 -11.65
CA PHE A 294 31.87 4.51 -13.04
C PHE A 294 30.50 3.85 -13.18
N LYS A 295 29.86 4.11 -14.32
CA LYS A 295 28.55 3.59 -14.71
C LYS A 295 28.66 2.58 -15.85
N ASP A 296 29.50 2.89 -16.84
CA ASP A 296 29.61 2.09 -18.06
C ASP A 296 30.99 2.27 -18.72
N PHE A 297 31.34 1.38 -19.63
CA PHE A 297 32.44 1.59 -20.58
C PHE A 297 32.13 1.05 -21.98
N GLU A 298 32.83 1.62 -22.96
CA GLU A 298 32.83 1.15 -24.34
C GLU A 298 34.27 0.92 -24.80
N TYR A 299 34.52 -0.27 -25.35
CA TYR A 299 35.78 -0.62 -25.99
C TYR A 299 35.79 -0.07 -27.42
N ILE A 300 36.85 0.65 -27.80
CA ILE A 300 37.05 1.11 -29.19
C ILE A 300 38.07 0.19 -29.89
N THR A 301 39.28 0.13 -29.36
CA THR A 301 40.40 -0.68 -29.86
C THR A 301 41.28 -1.11 -28.69
N ASP A 302 42.28 -1.97 -28.93
CA ASP A 302 43.13 -2.48 -27.85
C ASP A 302 43.81 -1.33 -27.12
N GLY A 303 43.53 -1.23 -25.82
CA GLY A 303 44.06 -0.15 -25.00
C GLY A 303 43.39 1.22 -25.14
N ASN A 304 42.26 1.33 -25.85
CA ASN A 304 41.51 2.56 -26.09
C ASN A 304 40.02 2.39 -25.72
N PHE A 305 39.56 3.18 -24.75
CA PHE A 305 38.26 3.03 -24.12
C PHE A 305 37.55 4.37 -23.95
N TYR A 306 36.23 4.33 -23.93
CA TYR A 306 35.40 5.38 -23.36
C TYR A 306 34.83 4.91 -22.03
N LEU A 307 35.06 5.70 -20.99
CA LEU A 307 34.51 5.44 -19.66
C LEU A 307 33.43 6.47 -19.35
N ILE A 308 32.32 6.03 -18.76
CA ILE A 308 31.26 6.90 -18.25
C ILE A 308 31.31 6.88 -16.74
N PHE A 309 31.50 8.05 -16.13
CA PHE A 309 31.43 8.21 -14.67
C PHE A 309 29.98 8.11 -14.18
N SER A 310 29.79 7.82 -12.89
CA SER A 310 28.46 7.74 -12.28
C SER A 310 27.68 9.05 -12.32
N ASN A 311 28.37 10.19 -12.49
CA ASN A 311 27.73 11.51 -12.67
C ASN A 311 27.39 11.84 -14.14
N GLY A 312 27.66 10.92 -15.07
CA GLY A 312 27.40 11.08 -16.51
C GLY A 312 28.51 11.77 -17.30
N GLU A 313 29.60 12.22 -16.65
CA GLU A 313 30.79 12.67 -17.37
C GLU A 313 31.44 11.50 -18.12
N VAL A 314 32.21 11.81 -19.16
CA VAL A 314 32.93 10.80 -19.94
C VAL A 314 34.44 11.08 -19.97
N LEU A 315 35.22 10.01 -20.02
CA LEU A 315 36.66 10.04 -20.19
C LEU A 315 37.04 9.19 -21.40
N HIS A 316 37.83 9.79 -22.31
CA HIS A 316 38.52 9.02 -23.34
C HIS A 316 39.83 8.52 -22.73
N PHE A 317 39.86 7.22 -22.44
CA PHE A 317 40.92 6.57 -21.70
C PHE A 317 41.83 5.75 -22.61
N PHE A 318 43.13 5.99 -22.49
CA PHE A 318 44.15 5.18 -23.12
C PHE A 318 44.95 4.44 -22.06
N THR A 319 45.04 3.12 -22.20
CA THR A 319 45.94 2.31 -21.36
C THR A 319 47.38 2.70 -21.58
N GLN A 320 47.76 3.14 -22.78
CA GLN A 320 49.10 3.63 -23.07
C GLN A 320 48.98 5.03 -23.69
N GLY A 321 49.53 6.05 -23.01
CA GLY A 321 49.43 7.44 -23.46
C GLY A 321 48.72 8.35 -22.47
N ARG A 322 48.33 9.54 -22.94
CA ARG A 322 47.59 10.52 -22.16
C ARG A 322 46.10 10.39 -22.45
N SER A 323 45.33 10.19 -21.39
CA SER A 323 43.86 10.26 -21.44
C SER A 323 43.41 11.72 -21.37
N TYR A 324 42.23 12.03 -21.89
CA TYR A 324 41.68 13.39 -21.85
C TYR A 324 40.16 13.37 -21.74
N LYS A 325 39.62 14.45 -21.16
CA LYS A 325 38.18 14.71 -21.19
C LYS A 325 37.82 15.21 -22.60
N PRO A 326 36.89 14.56 -23.32
CA PRO A 326 36.47 15.02 -24.63
C PRO A 326 35.90 16.43 -24.56
N VAL A 327 36.04 17.19 -25.65
CA VAL A 327 35.51 18.55 -25.74
C VAL A 327 34.08 18.49 -26.30
N PHE A 328 33.14 19.07 -25.56
CA PHE A 328 31.75 19.22 -25.97
C PHE A 328 31.46 20.70 -26.22
N PRO A 329 31.37 21.14 -27.49
CA PRO A 329 31.13 22.54 -27.81
C PRO A 329 29.80 23.04 -27.23
N ASN A 330 29.80 24.26 -26.66
CA ASN A 330 28.60 24.97 -26.22
C ASN A 330 27.76 24.30 -25.12
N VAL A 331 28.29 23.30 -24.40
CA VAL A 331 27.60 22.64 -23.28
C VAL A 331 28.47 22.67 -22.04
N LEU A 332 27.93 23.24 -20.95
CA LEU A 332 28.64 23.36 -19.67
C LEU A 332 28.77 22.00 -18.95
N ARG A 333 27.81 21.09 -19.17
CA ARG A 333 27.80 19.75 -18.58
C ARG A 333 26.93 18.80 -19.40
N MET A 334 27.48 17.65 -19.78
CA MET A 334 26.76 16.56 -20.44
C MET A 334 26.60 15.40 -19.45
N ARG A 335 25.44 14.73 -19.46
CA ARG A 335 25.16 13.54 -18.64
C ARG A 335 24.90 12.32 -19.52
N ALA A 336 25.97 11.65 -19.94
CA ALA A 336 25.90 10.49 -20.81
C ALA A 336 25.22 9.29 -20.13
N ASN A 337 24.32 8.64 -20.86
CA ASN A 337 23.74 7.36 -20.48
C ASN A 337 24.48 6.19 -21.12
N ARG A 338 24.85 6.32 -22.38
CA ARG A 338 25.51 5.28 -23.17
C ARG A 338 26.47 5.91 -24.17
N VAL A 339 27.62 5.27 -24.32
CA VAL A 339 28.59 5.54 -25.40
C VAL A 339 28.66 4.28 -26.26
N TYR A 340 28.63 4.43 -27.57
CA TYR A 340 28.61 3.32 -28.52
C TYR A 340 29.51 3.62 -29.71
N PHE A 341 30.45 2.72 -29.99
CA PHE A 341 31.37 2.83 -31.13
C PHE A 341 31.13 1.66 -32.10
N PRO A 342 30.23 1.82 -33.10
CA PRO A 342 30.04 0.79 -34.12
C PRO A 342 31.29 0.58 -34.98
N GLU A 343 32.14 1.60 -35.10
CA GLU A 343 33.45 1.54 -35.75
C GLU A 343 34.48 2.30 -34.90
N SER A 344 35.77 2.01 -35.08
CA SER A 344 36.83 2.66 -34.29
C SER A 344 36.92 4.19 -34.46
N TYR A 345 36.44 4.72 -35.58
CA TYR A 345 36.42 6.15 -35.90
C TYR A 345 35.04 6.80 -35.70
N LEU A 346 33.96 6.01 -35.61
CA LEU A 346 32.58 6.51 -35.58
C LEU A 346 31.97 6.22 -34.21
N GLY A 347 31.75 7.27 -33.43
CA GLY A 347 31.22 7.18 -32.07
C GLY A 347 29.89 7.91 -31.90
N TYR A 348 29.05 7.39 -31.01
CA TYR A 348 27.80 8.00 -30.60
C TYR A 348 27.67 8.05 -29.07
N ILE A 349 27.12 9.15 -28.54
CA ILE A 349 26.72 9.26 -27.12
C ILE A 349 25.26 9.66 -27.07
N VAL A 350 24.50 9.04 -26.19
CA VAL A 350 23.15 9.49 -25.86
C VAL A 350 23.11 9.92 -24.40
N ASP A 351 22.41 11.03 -24.13
CA ASP A 351 22.40 11.65 -22.80
C ASP A 351 21.00 11.71 -22.15
N GLU A 352 20.98 12.11 -20.89
CA GLU A 352 19.75 12.28 -20.09
C GLU A 352 18.87 13.44 -20.56
N ASP A 353 19.37 14.35 -21.39
CA ASP A 353 18.66 15.57 -21.80
C ASP A 353 18.06 15.46 -23.22
N GLY A 354 18.18 14.28 -23.84
CA GLY A 354 17.58 13.97 -25.14
C GLY A 354 18.44 14.28 -26.36
N ASN A 355 19.76 14.45 -26.16
CA ASN A 355 20.71 14.69 -27.25
C ASN A 355 21.39 13.40 -27.70
N VAL A 356 21.65 13.33 -29.01
CA VAL A 356 22.57 12.37 -29.61
C VAL A 356 23.82 13.12 -30.05
N TRP A 357 24.95 12.72 -29.49
CA TRP A 357 26.26 13.24 -29.86
C TRP A 357 26.89 12.28 -30.86
N LYS A 358 27.50 12.83 -31.89
CA LYS A 358 28.21 12.09 -32.92
C LYS A 358 29.66 12.53 -32.99
N SER A 359 30.56 11.57 -33.20
CA SER A 359 31.98 11.79 -33.47
C SER A 359 32.40 10.95 -34.68
N GLU A 360 33.16 11.55 -35.59
CA GLU A 360 33.69 10.88 -36.79
C GLU A 360 35.23 10.74 -36.77
N ASP A 361 35.87 11.17 -35.68
CA ASP A 361 37.32 11.13 -35.49
C ASP A 361 37.77 10.14 -34.40
N GLY A 362 36.88 9.24 -33.95
CA GLY A 362 37.17 8.27 -32.88
C GLY A 362 36.98 8.84 -31.47
N GLY A 363 36.23 9.94 -31.35
CA GLY A 363 35.81 10.53 -30.07
C GLY A 363 36.57 11.80 -29.66
N TYR A 364 37.49 12.32 -30.48
CA TYR A 364 38.23 13.53 -30.11
C TYR A 364 37.33 14.76 -30.13
N ALA A 365 36.45 14.87 -31.13
CA ALA A 365 35.46 15.92 -31.25
C ALA A 365 34.04 15.36 -31.36
N TRP A 366 33.07 16.07 -30.76
CA TRP A 366 31.68 15.69 -30.70
C TRP A 366 30.75 16.82 -31.17
N SER A 367 29.72 16.46 -31.93
CA SER A 367 28.63 17.36 -32.32
C SER A 367 27.30 16.83 -31.79
N ALA A 368 26.52 17.67 -31.10
CA ALA A 368 25.21 17.32 -30.57
C ALA A 368 24.07 17.62 -31.56
N THR A 369 23.14 16.68 -31.66
CA THR A 369 21.81 16.88 -32.25
C THR A 369 20.77 16.60 -31.17
N LYS A 370 19.99 17.61 -30.79
CA LYS A 370 18.86 17.42 -29.87
C LYS A 370 17.69 16.81 -30.63
N ILE A 371 17.29 15.59 -30.25
CA ILE A 371 16.20 14.86 -30.93
C ILE A 371 14.92 14.85 -30.12
N THR A 372 15.01 14.97 -28.79
CA THR A 372 13.86 15.00 -27.88
C THR A 372 14.19 15.79 -26.61
N GLY A 373 13.20 16.03 -25.75
CA GLY A 373 13.41 16.48 -24.37
C GLY A 373 13.51 15.34 -23.35
N GLN A 374 13.32 14.09 -23.79
CA GLN A 374 13.30 12.90 -22.93
C GLN A 374 14.66 12.22 -22.86
N GLY A 375 14.99 11.63 -21.71
CA GLY A 375 16.26 10.93 -21.54
C GLY A 375 16.41 9.73 -22.46
N LEU A 376 17.51 9.66 -23.19
CA LEU A 376 17.83 8.55 -24.10
C LEU A 376 18.71 7.55 -23.36
N LYS A 377 18.40 6.24 -23.46
CA LYS A 377 19.04 5.21 -22.63
C LYS A 377 20.07 4.39 -23.38
N ASP A 378 19.79 4.03 -24.62
CA ASP A 378 20.67 3.16 -25.40
C ASP A 378 20.57 3.49 -26.89
N ILE A 379 21.63 3.17 -27.62
CA ILE A 379 21.76 3.37 -29.05
C ILE A 379 22.42 2.14 -29.67
N HIS A 380 21.91 1.71 -30.82
CA HIS A 380 22.45 0.55 -31.52
C HIS A 380 22.39 0.69 -33.03
N ARG A 381 23.35 0.09 -33.71
CA ARG A 381 23.39 0.06 -35.19
C ARG A 381 22.48 -1.05 -35.70
N ILE A 382 21.62 -0.73 -36.67
CA ILE A 382 20.85 -1.74 -37.41
C ILE A 382 21.70 -2.20 -38.60
N ARG A 383 22.11 -1.25 -39.45
CA ARG A 383 22.92 -1.46 -40.66
C ARG A 383 23.87 -0.26 -40.82
N PHE A 384 24.72 -0.29 -41.84
CA PHE A 384 25.54 0.88 -42.15
C PHE A 384 24.65 2.11 -42.41
N GLY A 385 24.89 3.21 -41.70
CA GLY A 385 24.05 4.42 -41.74
C GLY A 385 22.74 4.33 -40.94
N GLU A 386 22.21 3.15 -40.69
CA GLU A 386 20.97 2.97 -39.93
C GLU A 386 21.22 2.73 -38.44
N LEU A 387 20.72 3.61 -37.57
CA LEU A 387 20.77 3.45 -36.12
C LEU A 387 19.39 3.59 -35.49
N LEU A 388 19.21 2.93 -34.36
CA LEU A 388 18.05 3.09 -33.50
C LEU A 388 18.50 3.59 -32.13
N VAL A 389 17.77 4.58 -31.62
CA VAL A 389 17.91 5.08 -30.26
C VAL A 389 16.61 4.77 -29.53
N ALA A 390 16.72 4.27 -28.30
CA ALA A 390 15.58 4.11 -27.41
C ALA A 390 15.83 4.76 -26.06
N GLY A 391 14.74 5.19 -25.41
CA GLY A 391 14.83 5.91 -24.15
C GLY A 391 13.55 5.90 -23.33
N GLU A 392 13.44 6.92 -22.50
CA GLU A 392 12.33 7.11 -21.58
C GLU A 392 11.02 7.37 -22.33
N ARG A 393 9.89 6.96 -21.73
CA ARG A 393 8.53 7.19 -22.24
C ARG A 393 8.25 6.64 -23.63
N GLY A 394 8.98 5.58 -23.98
CA GLY A 394 8.87 4.94 -25.28
C GLY A 394 9.37 5.79 -26.41
N SER A 395 10.28 6.71 -26.08
CA SER A 395 11.09 7.43 -27.07
C SER A 395 11.84 6.41 -27.91
N ILE A 396 11.54 6.38 -29.20
CA ILE A 396 12.25 5.61 -30.21
C ILE A 396 12.49 6.51 -31.40
N PHE A 397 13.74 6.58 -31.81
CA PHE A 397 14.16 7.35 -32.96
C PHE A 397 15.04 6.49 -33.85
N LYS A 398 14.76 6.52 -35.16
CA LYS A 398 15.55 5.85 -36.19
C LYS A 398 16.23 6.90 -37.05
N THR A 399 17.49 6.66 -37.41
CA THR A 399 18.19 7.40 -38.46
C THR A 399 18.56 6.45 -39.58
N GLU A 400 18.63 6.96 -40.80
CA GLU A 400 19.09 6.21 -41.99
C GLU A 400 20.32 6.86 -42.64
N ASP A 401 20.76 8.00 -42.10
CA ASP A 401 21.86 8.81 -42.63
C ASP A 401 23.04 8.91 -41.63
N GLY A 402 23.12 8.02 -40.64
CA GLY A 402 24.19 8.03 -39.66
C GLY A 402 24.08 9.16 -38.63
N GLY A 403 22.85 9.54 -38.28
CA GLY A 403 22.53 10.44 -37.18
C GLY A 403 22.41 11.92 -37.56
N TYR A 404 22.37 12.27 -38.84
CA TYR A 404 22.13 13.65 -39.29
C TYR A 404 20.64 14.01 -39.19
N SER A 405 19.75 13.07 -39.49
CA SER A 405 18.31 13.21 -39.32
C SER A 405 17.71 12.01 -38.59
N TRP A 406 16.60 12.26 -37.88
CA TRP A 406 15.95 11.28 -37.01
C TRP A 406 14.44 11.24 -37.26
N LYS A 407 13.95 10.05 -37.63
CA LYS A 407 12.53 9.71 -37.71
C LYS A 407 12.03 9.29 -36.34
N ASN A 408 10.94 9.89 -35.88
CA ASN A 408 10.31 9.55 -34.62
C ASN A 408 9.38 8.33 -34.79
N LEU A 409 9.68 7.24 -34.08
CA LEU A 409 8.90 5.98 -34.00
C LEU A 409 8.36 5.73 -32.59
N SER A 410 8.33 6.79 -31.76
CA SER A 410 8.03 6.68 -30.33
C SER A 410 6.59 6.23 -30.09
N HIS A 411 6.41 5.40 -29.07
CA HIS A 411 5.11 4.93 -28.63
C HIS A 411 5.02 5.02 -27.11
N LYS A 412 4.05 5.77 -26.57
CA LYS A 412 3.97 6.21 -25.15
C LYS A 412 3.70 5.09 -24.12
N ARG A 413 4.00 3.83 -24.44
CA ARG A 413 3.60 2.68 -23.61
C ARG A 413 4.67 2.22 -22.63
N TYR A 414 5.96 2.28 -22.98
CA TYR A 414 7.02 1.67 -22.18
C TYR A 414 8.31 2.49 -22.22
N THR A 415 9.00 2.65 -21.08
CA THR A 415 10.40 3.11 -21.09
C THR A 415 11.31 1.97 -21.55
N PHE A 416 12.20 2.25 -22.49
CA PHE A 416 13.15 1.28 -23.03
C PHE A 416 14.53 1.49 -22.41
N SER A 417 15.17 0.38 -22.04
CA SER A 417 16.44 0.38 -21.31
C SER A 417 17.61 -0.10 -22.16
N LYS A 418 17.38 -1.03 -23.09
CA LYS A 418 18.40 -1.54 -24.02
C LYS A 418 17.82 -1.79 -25.40
N VAL A 419 18.67 -1.64 -26.40
CA VAL A 419 18.41 -1.96 -27.81
C VAL A 419 19.51 -2.88 -28.33
N TRP A 420 19.13 -3.92 -29.06
CA TRP A 420 20.09 -4.69 -29.85
C TRP A 420 19.44 -5.19 -31.12
N THR A 421 20.26 -5.55 -32.11
CA THR A 421 19.79 -6.03 -33.40
C THR A 421 20.39 -7.38 -33.72
N VAL A 422 19.62 -8.19 -34.43
CA VAL A 422 20.11 -9.40 -35.08
C VAL A 422 19.83 -9.22 -36.56
N ALA A 423 20.88 -8.92 -37.32
CA ALA A 423 20.78 -8.65 -38.74
C ALA A 423 21.39 -9.79 -39.57
N ASN A 424 20.66 -10.16 -40.62
CA ASN A 424 21.14 -10.95 -41.75
C ASN A 424 21.29 -10.01 -42.96
N GLU A 425 21.81 -10.53 -44.09
CA GLU A 425 21.94 -9.76 -45.34
C GLU A 425 20.59 -9.21 -45.84
N GLU A 426 19.47 -9.91 -45.60
CA GLU A 426 18.14 -9.53 -46.10
C GLU A 426 17.25 -8.81 -45.07
N SER A 427 17.26 -9.23 -43.80
CA SER A 427 16.39 -8.68 -42.74
C SER A 427 17.16 -8.29 -41.48
N ALA A 428 16.63 -7.35 -40.70
CA ALA A 428 17.17 -6.99 -39.40
C ALA A 428 16.06 -7.00 -38.35
N ASP A 429 16.14 -7.95 -37.43
CA ASP A 429 15.23 -8.04 -36.30
C ASP A 429 15.78 -7.14 -35.19
N ILE A 430 14.94 -6.24 -34.68
CA ILE A 430 15.30 -5.28 -33.64
C ILE A 430 14.62 -5.69 -32.35
N PHE A 431 15.39 -5.72 -31.26
CA PHE A 431 14.89 -6.07 -29.95
C PHE A 431 15.01 -4.90 -28.97
N LEU A 432 14.01 -4.75 -28.12
CA LEU A 432 13.99 -3.77 -27.03
C LEU A 432 13.72 -4.45 -25.71
N LEU A 433 14.46 -4.04 -24.68
CA LEU A 433 14.18 -4.38 -23.29
C LEU A 433 13.45 -3.23 -22.62
N ASP A 434 12.20 -3.44 -22.21
CA ASP A 434 11.44 -2.44 -21.48
C ASP A 434 11.80 -2.38 -19.98
N ALA A 435 11.33 -1.33 -19.31
CA ALA A 435 11.54 -1.14 -17.88
C ALA A 435 10.82 -2.18 -16.99
N LEU A 436 9.94 -3.00 -17.54
CA LEU A 436 9.28 -4.12 -16.84
C LEU A 436 10.06 -5.43 -16.99
N GLY A 437 11.04 -5.47 -17.90
CA GLY A 437 11.83 -6.66 -18.22
C GLY A 437 11.25 -7.51 -19.35
N ASN A 438 10.27 -7.00 -20.09
CA ASN A 438 9.79 -7.66 -21.30
C ASN A 438 10.73 -7.35 -22.45
N ILE A 439 10.84 -8.31 -23.36
CA ILE A 439 11.53 -8.12 -24.63
C ILE A 439 10.47 -7.93 -25.71
N LEU A 440 10.57 -6.84 -26.45
CA LEU A 440 9.80 -6.60 -27.66
C LEU A 440 10.68 -6.86 -28.88
N VAL A 441 10.07 -7.29 -29.97
CA VAL A 441 10.72 -7.47 -31.27
C VAL A 441 9.98 -6.67 -32.34
N SER A 442 10.75 -6.06 -33.23
CA SER A 442 10.27 -5.49 -34.49
C SER A 442 10.99 -6.17 -35.64
N ILE A 443 10.22 -6.57 -36.65
CA ILE A 443 10.71 -7.21 -37.88
C ILE A 443 10.57 -6.30 -39.11
N ASP A 444 10.01 -5.09 -38.91
CA ASP A 444 9.70 -4.10 -39.94
C ASP A 444 10.49 -2.81 -39.74
N GLY A 445 11.69 -2.91 -39.16
CA GLY A 445 12.60 -1.78 -39.00
C GLY A 445 12.22 -0.79 -37.89
N GLY A 446 11.39 -1.21 -36.94
CA GLY A 446 11.00 -0.44 -35.76
C GLY A 446 9.62 0.21 -35.83
N GLU A 447 8.86 0.01 -36.92
CA GLU A 447 7.53 0.60 -37.10
C GLU A 447 6.50 -0.08 -36.17
N HIS A 448 6.53 -1.41 -36.06
CA HIS A 448 5.65 -2.15 -35.16
C HIS A 448 6.43 -3.05 -34.21
N TRP A 449 5.92 -3.13 -32.98
CA TRP A 449 6.54 -3.87 -31.88
C TRP A 449 5.62 -4.94 -31.36
N ASN A 450 6.11 -6.18 -31.39
CA ASN A 450 5.42 -7.35 -30.87
C ASN A 450 6.13 -7.82 -29.60
N THR A 451 5.36 -8.30 -28.62
CA THR A 451 5.96 -8.89 -27.42
C THR A 451 6.65 -10.20 -27.78
N PHE A 452 7.96 -10.23 -27.60
CA PHE A 452 8.79 -11.40 -27.87
C PHE A 452 8.90 -12.30 -26.64
N TYR A 453 9.18 -11.72 -25.47
CA TYR A 453 9.33 -12.46 -24.21
C TYR A 453 8.76 -11.66 -23.04
N VAL A 454 8.00 -12.35 -22.19
CA VAL A 454 7.52 -11.83 -20.89
C VAL A 454 8.04 -12.77 -19.81
N PRO A 455 8.81 -12.27 -18.83
CA PRO A 455 9.31 -13.10 -17.75
C PRO A 455 8.15 -13.62 -16.90
N ALA A 456 8.13 -14.94 -16.62
CA ALA A 456 7.06 -15.55 -15.83
C ALA A 456 7.01 -15.05 -14.37
N LYS A 457 8.15 -14.63 -13.81
CA LYS A 457 8.31 -14.05 -12.47
C LYS A 457 9.54 -13.13 -12.43
N GLY A 458 9.36 -11.92 -11.91
CA GLY A 458 10.40 -10.90 -11.77
C GLY A 458 10.70 -10.17 -13.08
N LYS A 459 11.73 -9.32 -13.07
CA LYS A 459 12.18 -8.48 -14.19
C LYS A 459 13.49 -9.02 -14.78
N VAL A 460 13.68 -8.90 -16.10
CA VAL A 460 14.96 -9.10 -16.79
C VAL A 460 15.81 -7.83 -16.71
N PHE A 461 17.07 -7.95 -16.31
CA PHE A 461 18.04 -6.83 -16.25
C PHE A 461 19.06 -6.85 -17.38
N ALA A 462 19.48 -8.03 -17.79
CA ALA A 462 20.40 -8.23 -18.89
C ALA A 462 20.06 -9.53 -19.60
N SER A 463 20.29 -9.56 -20.91
CA SER A 463 19.96 -10.69 -21.76
C SER A 463 21.02 -10.88 -22.84
N VAL A 464 21.24 -12.14 -23.20
CA VAL A 464 22.03 -12.56 -24.37
C VAL A 464 21.19 -13.56 -25.16
N LEU A 465 21.05 -13.30 -26.46
CA LEU A 465 20.52 -14.27 -27.40
C LEU A 465 21.62 -15.27 -27.73
N LEU A 466 21.37 -16.56 -27.45
CA LEU A 466 22.41 -17.58 -27.52
C LEU A 466 22.57 -18.17 -28.93
N ASP A 467 21.46 -18.51 -29.58
CA ASP A 467 21.47 -19.17 -30.89
C ASP A 467 20.09 -19.09 -31.56
N ARG A 468 20.10 -19.20 -32.90
CA ARG A 468 18.93 -19.44 -33.75
C ARG A 468 18.94 -20.94 -34.08
N SER A 469 18.15 -21.72 -33.34
CA SER A 469 17.98 -23.17 -33.55
C SER A 469 17.71 -23.48 -35.03
N GLU A 470 18.03 -24.70 -35.50
CA GLU A 470 17.75 -25.18 -36.87
C GLU A 470 16.31 -24.93 -37.35
N ASN A 471 15.36 -24.80 -36.41
CA ASN A 471 13.96 -24.46 -36.66
C ASN A 471 13.67 -22.94 -36.74
N GLY A 472 14.70 -22.09 -36.78
CA GLY A 472 14.63 -20.63 -36.85
C GLY A 472 14.31 -19.90 -35.54
N ARG A 473 14.24 -20.61 -34.39
CA ARG A 473 13.80 -20.04 -33.08
C ARG A 473 14.97 -19.71 -32.15
N PHE A 474 14.83 -18.62 -31.40
CA PHE A 474 15.88 -18.14 -30.50
C PHE A 474 15.88 -18.85 -29.14
N ARG A 475 17.08 -19.15 -28.64
CA ARG A 475 17.32 -19.44 -27.22
C ARG A 475 17.77 -18.17 -26.50
N LEU A 476 17.13 -17.85 -25.39
CA LEU A 476 17.36 -16.62 -24.67
C LEU A 476 17.93 -16.92 -23.28
N LEU A 477 19.12 -16.39 -22.99
CA LEU A 477 19.72 -16.43 -21.66
C LEU A 477 19.53 -15.07 -20.99
N ASN A 478 18.91 -15.06 -19.82
CA ASN A 478 18.58 -13.84 -19.10
C ASN A 478 19.13 -13.85 -17.68
N ILE A 479 19.54 -12.68 -17.23
CA ILE A 479 19.68 -12.33 -15.82
C ILE A 479 18.38 -11.66 -15.37
N GLY A 480 17.80 -12.19 -14.30
CA GLY A 480 16.69 -11.58 -13.59
C GLY A 480 17.03 -11.20 -12.14
N GLU A 481 16.01 -10.81 -11.39
CA GLU A 481 16.12 -10.49 -9.95
C GLU A 481 16.67 -11.65 -9.11
N TYR A 482 17.39 -11.30 -8.03
CA TYR A 482 17.90 -12.25 -7.03
C TYR A 482 18.86 -13.32 -7.57
N GLN A 483 19.90 -12.88 -8.29
CA GLN A 483 20.91 -13.75 -8.92
C GLN A 483 20.32 -14.80 -9.88
N LYS A 484 19.11 -14.58 -10.37
CA LYS A 484 18.44 -15.55 -11.21
C LYS A 484 19.04 -15.54 -12.61
N ILE A 485 19.53 -16.69 -13.04
CA ILE A 485 19.86 -16.94 -14.44
C ILE A 485 18.82 -17.88 -14.98
N SER A 486 18.19 -17.51 -16.09
CA SER A 486 17.18 -18.33 -16.71
C SER A 486 17.44 -18.50 -18.19
N LEU A 487 17.27 -19.74 -18.65
CA LEU A 487 17.24 -20.10 -20.05
C LEU A 487 15.78 -20.21 -20.49
N SER A 488 15.40 -19.42 -21.48
CA SER A 488 14.07 -19.43 -22.06
C SER A 488 14.13 -20.01 -23.46
N GLU A 489 13.35 -21.06 -23.69
CA GLU A 489 13.20 -21.73 -24.99
C GLU A 489 11.75 -21.70 -25.44
N TYR A 490 11.52 -21.49 -26.73
CA TYR A 490 10.17 -21.45 -27.27
C TYR A 490 9.65 -22.87 -27.58
N LYS A 491 8.62 -23.30 -26.83
CA LYS A 491 7.93 -24.59 -26.99
C LYS A 491 6.41 -24.39 -26.99
N ASP A 492 5.71 -25.10 -27.86
CA ASP A 492 4.23 -25.15 -27.89
C ASP A 492 3.55 -23.78 -27.74
N VAL A 493 4.02 -22.79 -28.51
CA VAL A 493 3.48 -21.42 -28.63
C VAL A 493 3.92 -20.43 -27.52
N LYS A 494 4.66 -20.86 -26.48
CA LYS A 494 5.19 -19.96 -25.42
C LYS A 494 6.66 -20.22 -25.09
N TYR A 495 7.31 -19.23 -24.48
CA TYR A 495 8.64 -19.45 -23.90
C TYR A 495 8.52 -20.20 -22.58
N GLU A 496 9.02 -21.43 -22.54
CA GLU A 496 9.28 -22.14 -21.30
C GLU A 496 10.59 -21.64 -20.71
N THR A 497 10.58 -21.28 -19.43
CA THR A 497 11.74 -20.72 -18.75
C THR A 497 12.25 -21.69 -17.70
N ILE A 498 13.47 -22.18 -17.90
CA ILE A 498 14.20 -23.01 -16.94
C ILE A 498 15.13 -22.10 -16.15
N THR A 499 15.06 -22.17 -14.82
CA THR A 499 16.01 -21.44 -13.96
C THR A 499 17.27 -22.27 -13.80
N LEU A 500 18.40 -21.76 -14.28
CA LEU A 500 19.70 -22.43 -14.23
C LEU A 500 20.40 -22.21 -12.88
N GLN A 501 20.30 -20.98 -12.36
CA GLN A 501 20.94 -20.60 -11.10
C GLN A 501 20.12 -19.52 -10.39
N GLY A 502 20.23 -19.48 -9.07
CA GLY A 502 19.60 -18.46 -8.23
C GLY A 502 18.08 -18.58 -8.16
N GLY A 503 17.43 -17.50 -7.74
CA GLY A 503 15.99 -17.44 -7.53
C GLY A 503 15.61 -17.16 -6.07
N GLU A 504 14.33 -16.85 -5.87
CA GLU A 504 13.81 -16.49 -4.56
C GLU A 504 13.77 -17.72 -3.63
N SER A 505 14.67 -17.77 -2.64
CA SER A 505 14.46 -18.63 -1.48
C SER A 505 13.32 -18.06 -0.64
N VAL A 506 12.23 -18.81 -0.51
CA VAL A 506 11.04 -18.42 0.28
C VAL A 506 11.41 -18.05 1.72
N PHE A 507 12.46 -18.65 2.28
CA PHE A 507 12.90 -18.47 3.66
C PHE A 507 14.08 -17.50 3.84
N SER A 508 14.42 -16.69 2.83
CA SER A 508 15.45 -15.66 3.00
C SER A 508 14.99 -14.54 3.94
N ALA A 509 15.92 -13.96 4.70
CA ALA A 509 15.65 -12.82 5.58
C ALA A 509 15.03 -11.64 4.79
N TYR A 510 15.52 -11.40 3.57
CA TYR A 510 14.97 -10.42 2.64
C TYR A 510 13.46 -10.64 2.37
N ASN A 511 13.05 -11.86 2.02
CA ASN A 511 11.63 -12.14 1.73
C ASN A 511 10.75 -12.00 2.97
N ILE A 512 11.26 -12.40 4.14
CA ILE A 512 10.55 -12.23 5.41
C ILE A 512 10.37 -10.74 5.73
N LEU A 513 11.41 -9.92 5.58
CA LEU A 513 11.35 -8.48 5.82
C LEU A 513 10.43 -7.76 4.82
N LYS A 514 10.57 -8.07 3.52
CA LYS A 514 9.75 -7.54 2.44
C LYS A 514 8.26 -7.80 2.65
N PHE A 515 7.90 -8.96 3.21
CA PHE A 515 6.52 -9.30 3.52
C PHE A 515 6.06 -8.71 4.87
N SER A 516 6.90 -8.75 5.91
CA SER A 516 6.53 -8.34 7.26
C SER A 516 6.43 -6.82 7.45
N PHE A 517 7.23 -6.00 6.77
CA PHE A 517 7.18 -4.54 6.93
C PHE A 517 5.84 -3.93 6.47
N PRO A 518 5.31 -4.24 5.26
CA PRO A 518 4.00 -3.75 4.86
C PRO A 518 2.89 -4.23 5.81
N LEU A 519 2.96 -5.49 6.26
CA LEU A 519 2.01 -6.04 7.23
C LEU A 519 2.04 -5.27 8.56
N ALA A 520 3.23 -5.03 9.10
CA ALA A 520 3.42 -4.26 10.31
C ALA A 520 2.94 -2.83 10.12
N GLY A 521 3.22 -2.20 8.98
CA GLY A 521 2.77 -0.85 8.65
C GLY A 521 1.25 -0.73 8.63
N ILE A 522 0.55 -1.67 7.96
CA ILE A 522 -0.92 -1.72 7.94
C ILE A 522 -1.47 -1.95 9.36
N TRP A 523 -0.84 -2.83 10.13
CA TRP A 523 -1.22 -3.08 11.52
C TRP A 523 -1.07 -1.85 12.40
N PHE A 524 0.08 -1.16 12.33
CA PHE A 524 0.33 0.08 13.06
C PHE A 524 -0.62 1.20 12.64
N PHE A 525 -0.96 1.28 11.35
CA PHE A 525 -1.93 2.24 10.84
C PHE A 525 -3.31 2.04 11.50
N PHE A 526 -3.84 0.81 11.49
CA PHE A 526 -5.12 0.53 12.16
C PHE A 526 -5.04 0.64 13.68
N LEU A 527 -3.90 0.29 14.28
CA LEU A 527 -3.66 0.48 15.71
C LEU A 527 -3.78 1.96 16.10
N ALA A 528 -3.13 2.85 15.35
CA ALA A 528 -3.20 4.29 15.55
C ALA A 528 -4.63 4.79 15.32
N LEU A 529 -5.29 4.31 14.26
CA LEU A 529 -6.66 4.71 13.91
C LEU A 529 -7.67 4.36 15.01
N PHE A 530 -7.63 3.15 15.56
CA PHE A 530 -8.54 2.73 16.65
C PHE A 530 -8.17 3.28 18.02
N THR A 531 -6.95 3.78 18.21
CA THR A 531 -6.51 4.34 19.50
C THR A 531 -6.67 5.85 19.57
N LEU A 532 -6.47 6.58 18.46
CA LEU A 532 -6.42 8.05 18.43
C LEU A 532 -7.75 8.70 18.03
N ILE A 533 -8.49 8.08 17.10
CA ILE A 533 -9.70 8.69 16.53
C ILE A 533 -10.86 8.71 17.53
N PRO A 534 -11.21 7.61 18.24
CA PRO A 534 -12.30 7.65 19.21
C PRO A 534 -12.07 8.72 20.28
N ASN A 535 -13.13 9.41 20.69
CA ASN A 535 -13.05 10.39 21.77
C ASN A 535 -13.07 9.74 23.16
N THR A 536 -12.33 8.64 23.32
CA THR A 536 -12.17 7.90 24.57
C THR A 536 -10.78 7.28 24.66
N ARG A 537 -10.34 6.95 25.87
CA ARG A 537 -9.06 6.28 26.09
C ARG A 537 -9.21 4.79 25.80
N VAL A 538 -8.93 4.39 24.55
CA VAL A 538 -8.91 2.98 24.15
C VAL A 538 -7.58 2.34 24.60
N PRO A 539 -7.59 1.24 25.36
CA PRO A 539 -6.36 0.57 25.76
C PRO A 539 -5.68 -0.08 24.55
N ILE A 540 -4.37 0.15 24.40
CA ILE A 540 -3.56 -0.35 23.26
C ILE A 540 -3.71 -1.87 23.07
N ARG A 541 -3.90 -2.63 24.16
CA ARG A 541 -4.11 -4.09 24.09
C ARG A 541 -5.40 -4.45 23.34
N ALA A 542 -6.49 -3.70 23.54
CA ALA A 542 -7.73 -3.95 22.80
C ALA A 542 -7.59 -3.54 21.33
N SER A 543 -7.00 -2.35 21.09
CA SER A 543 -6.70 -1.87 19.73
C SER A 543 -5.80 -2.82 18.95
N ALA A 544 -4.83 -3.47 19.60
CA ALA A 544 -3.92 -4.43 18.98
C ALA A 544 -4.66 -5.66 18.42
N TRP A 545 -5.66 -6.17 19.15
CA TRP A 545 -6.51 -7.28 18.69
C TRP A 545 -7.40 -6.85 17.52
N GLY A 546 -8.07 -5.71 17.64
CA GLY A 546 -8.90 -5.16 16.57
C GLY A 546 -8.09 -4.87 15.30
N SER A 547 -7.00 -4.13 15.41
CA SER A 547 -6.10 -3.82 14.28
C SER A 547 -5.48 -5.06 13.65
N GLY A 548 -5.09 -6.07 14.44
CA GLY A 548 -4.59 -7.35 13.93
C GLY A 548 -5.62 -8.04 13.03
N PHE A 549 -6.86 -8.12 13.52
CA PHE A 549 -7.96 -8.70 12.78
C PHE A 549 -8.33 -7.88 11.52
N THR A 550 -8.44 -6.56 11.65
CA THR A 550 -8.71 -5.65 10.52
C THR A 550 -7.66 -5.75 9.44
N SER A 551 -6.37 -5.82 9.81
CA SER A 551 -5.26 -5.91 8.85
C SER A 551 -5.36 -7.17 8.00
N VAL A 552 -5.68 -8.32 8.62
CA VAL A 552 -5.85 -9.58 7.90
C VAL A 552 -7.03 -9.51 6.92
N ILE A 553 -8.19 -9.01 7.37
CA ILE A 553 -9.36 -8.85 6.49
C ILE A 553 -9.08 -7.86 5.36
N PHE A 554 -8.43 -6.74 5.67
CA PHE A 554 -8.07 -5.71 4.70
C PHE A 554 -7.17 -6.27 3.61
N LEU A 555 -6.18 -7.09 3.95
CA LEU A 555 -5.30 -7.74 2.98
C LEU A 555 -6.03 -8.80 2.15
N ALA A 556 -6.89 -9.60 2.77
CA ALA A 556 -7.72 -10.58 2.08
C ALA A 556 -8.65 -9.87 1.08
N PHE A 557 -9.23 -8.74 1.47
CA PHE A 557 -10.02 -7.88 0.59
C PHE A 557 -9.19 -7.33 -0.56
N LEU A 558 -8.03 -6.73 -0.31
CA LEU A 558 -7.17 -6.20 -1.38
C LEU A 558 -6.76 -7.28 -2.39
N TYR A 559 -6.40 -8.47 -1.90
CA TYR A 559 -6.04 -9.58 -2.77
C TYR A 559 -7.24 -10.10 -3.58
N GLY A 560 -8.40 -10.29 -2.94
CA GLY A 560 -9.63 -10.69 -3.62
C GLY A 560 -10.11 -9.66 -4.63
N PHE A 561 -10.02 -8.37 -4.28
CA PHE A 561 -10.38 -7.25 -5.14
C PHE A 561 -9.44 -7.14 -6.35
N LYS A 562 -8.15 -7.42 -6.16
CA LYS A 562 -7.19 -7.54 -7.27
C LYS A 562 -7.60 -8.65 -8.24
N ILE A 563 -7.90 -9.85 -7.75
CA ILE A 563 -8.35 -10.98 -8.57
C ILE A 563 -9.62 -10.60 -9.36
N TYR A 564 -10.57 -9.95 -8.68
CA TYR A 564 -11.80 -9.48 -9.30
C TYR A 564 -11.53 -8.50 -10.44
N ILE A 565 -10.71 -7.46 -10.22
CA ILE A 565 -10.35 -6.48 -11.26
C ILE A 565 -9.61 -7.13 -12.43
N THR A 566 -8.66 -8.03 -12.17
CA THR A 566 -7.90 -8.69 -13.25
C THR A 566 -8.81 -9.57 -14.11
N SER A 567 -9.70 -10.35 -13.48
CA SER A 567 -10.67 -11.17 -14.20
C SER A 567 -11.66 -10.32 -15.01
N PHE A 568 -12.13 -9.21 -14.43
CA PHE A 568 -13.01 -8.27 -15.12
C PHE A 568 -12.32 -7.60 -16.32
N SER A 569 -11.05 -7.20 -16.16
CA SER A 569 -10.28 -6.59 -17.25
C SER A 569 -9.99 -7.57 -18.38
N GLU A 570 -9.76 -8.85 -18.11
CA GLU A 570 -9.46 -9.81 -19.18
C GLU A 570 -10.70 -10.20 -20.01
N THR A 571 -11.90 -10.14 -19.42
CA THR A 571 -13.13 -10.66 -20.03
C THR A 571 -14.00 -9.62 -20.74
N THR A 572 -13.77 -8.32 -20.49
CA THR A 572 -14.64 -7.25 -21.00
C THR A 572 -13.98 -6.39 -22.07
N MET A 573 -14.77 -5.92 -23.05
CA MET A 573 -14.26 -4.98 -24.07
C MET A 573 -13.87 -3.64 -23.44
N ILE A 574 -12.89 -2.96 -24.04
CA ILE A 574 -12.25 -1.74 -23.51
C ILE A 574 -13.28 -0.66 -23.13
N VAL A 575 -14.34 -0.46 -23.92
CA VAL A 575 -15.38 0.57 -23.66
C VAL A 575 -16.13 0.28 -22.36
N TYR A 576 -16.44 -0.99 -22.07
CA TYR A 576 -17.14 -1.39 -20.84
C TYR A 576 -16.24 -1.30 -19.60
N LYS A 577 -14.90 -1.39 -19.76
CA LYS A 577 -13.95 -1.21 -18.64
C LYS A 577 -14.00 0.20 -18.08
N ALA A 578 -14.05 1.21 -18.94
CA ALA A 578 -14.12 2.61 -18.51
C ALA A 578 -15.42 2.90 -17.74
N LEU A 579 -16.57 2.41 -18.26
CA LEU A 579 -17.87 2.61 -17.62
C LEU A 579 -17.96 1.91 -16.24
N ALA A 580 -17.39 0.71 -16.12
CA ALA A 580 -17.43 -0.08 -14.89
C ALA A 580 -16.48 0.44 -13.79
N SER A 581 -15.53 1.31 -14.13
CA SER A 581 -14.58 1.87 -13.16
C SER A 581 -15.26 2.59 -12.00
N ILE A 582 -16.32 3.36 -12.28
CA ILE A 582 -17.06 4.15 -11.28
C ILE A 582 -17.78 3.24 -10.26
N PRO A 583 -18.64 2.28 -10.68
CA PRO A 583 -19.24 1.32 -9.73
C PRO A 583 -18.23 0.48 -8.96
N ILE A 584 -17.16 0.01 -9.61
CA ILE A 584 -16.12 -0.80 -8.96
C ILE A 584 -15.40 0.02 -7.88
N PHE A 585 -15.07 1.27 -8.19
CA PHE A 585 -14.47 2.19 -7.23
C PHE A 585 -15.39 2.46 -6.03
N LEU A 586 -16.68 2.71 -6.28
CA LEU A 586 -17.71 2.90 -5.24
C LEU A 586 -17.79 1.69 -4.29
N ILE A 587 -17.85 0.48 -4.85
CA ILE A 587 -17.87 -0.77 -4.08
C ILE A 587 -16.57 -0.91 -3.25
N GLY A 588 -15.43 -0.52 -3.83
CA GLY A 588 -14.14 -0.51 -3.16
C GLY A 588 -14.15 0.36 -1.90
N VAL A 589 -14.50 1.64 -2.05
CA VAL A 589 -14.54 2.60 -0.92
C VAL A 589 -15.55 2.16 0.15
N TYR A 590 -16.71 1.65 -0.25
CA TYR A 590 -17.71 1.10 0.66
C TYR A 590 -17.20 -0.09 1.46
N SER A 591 -16.61 -1.06 0.79
CA SER A 591 -16.05 -2.26 1.42
C SER A 591 -14.93 -1.90 2.41
N LEU A 592 -14.07 -0.94 2.05
CA LEU A 592 -13.04 -0.44 2.97
C LEU A 592 -13.64 0.18 4.23
N SER A 593 -14.67 1.01 4.09
CA SER A 593 -15.37 1.62 5.23
C SER A 593 -15.99 0.56 6.15
N LEU A 594 -16.56 -0.51 5.59
CA LEU A 594 -17.08 -1.64 6.37
C LEU A 594 -15.99 -2.34 7.17
N ILE A 595 -14.84 -2.63 6.54
CA ILE A 595 -13.71 -3.31 7.19
C ILE A 595 -13.20 -2.48 8.37
N VAL A 596 -13.08 -1.16 8.21
CA VAL A 596 -12.64 -0.25 9.27
C VAL A 596 -13.65 -0.24 10.43
N LEU A 597 -14.94 -0.07 10.15
CA LEU A 597 -15.96 -0.04 11.19
C LEU A 597 -16.11 -1.39 11.91
N PHE A 598 -15.94 -2.50 11.20
CA PHE A 598 -15.99 -3.82 11.81
C PHE A 598 -14.79 -4.05 12.74
N GLY A 599 -13.61 -3.56 12.33
CA GLY A 599 -12.43 -3.49 13.20
C GLY A 599 -12.63 -2.68 14.47
N ALA A 600 -13.30 -1.53 14.35
CA ALA A 600 -13.67 -0.69 15.48
C ALA A 600 -14.63 -1.42 16.44
N GLU A 601 -15.64 -2.13 15.92
CA GLU A 601 -16.54 -2.96 16.74
C GLU A 601 -15.80 -4.09 17.46
N VAL A 602 -14.89 -4.79 16.78
CA VAL A 602 -14.04 -5.81 17.43
C VAL A 602 -13.22 -5.18 18.55
N THR A 603 -12.65 -4.00 18.31
CA THR A 603 -11.89 -3.27 19.34
C THR A 603 -12.76 -2.92 20.54
N ALA A 604 -13.96 -2.39 20.31
CA ALA A 604 -14.91 -2.01 21.35
C ALA A 604 -15.40 -3.22 22.15
N CYS A 605 -15.68 -4.35 21.48
CA CYS A 605 -16.03 -5.60 22.15
C CYS A 605 -14.89 -6.13 23.03
N VAL A 606 -13.64 -6.09 22.57
CA VAL A 606 -12.49 -6.50 23.39
C VAL A 606 -12.28 -5.54 24.58
N GLN A 607 -12.52 -4.25 24.38
CA GLN A 607 -12.41 -3.24 25.45
C GLN A 607 -13.49 -3.42 26.54
N PHE A 608 -14.71 -3.78 26.16
CA PHE A 608 -15.85 -3.91 27.08
C PHE A 608 -16.32 -5.38 27.14
N PRO A 609 -15.79 -6.18 28.09
CA PRO A 609 -16.06 -7.62 28.15
C PRO A 609 -17.54 -8.01 28.21
N GLU A 610 -18.36 -7.17 28.85
CA GLU A 610 -19.81 -7.31 28.94
C GLU A 610 -20.48 -7.45 27.57
N ARG A 611 -19.89 -6.85 26.52
CA ARG A 611 -20.41 -6.88 25.15
C ARG A 611 -20.37 -8.28 24.51
N TYR A 612 -19.48 -9.18 24.92
CA TYR A 612 -19.35 -10.54 24.36
C TYR A 612 -19.60 -11.68 25.35
N TYR A 613 -19.71 -11.39 26.66
CA TYR A 613 -20.14 -12.40 27.64
C TYR A 613 -21.64 -12.70 27.57
N ALA A 614 -22.44 -11.75 27.09
CA ALA A 614 -23.89 -11.90 26.92
C ALA A 614 -24.33 -11.58 25.46
N PRO A 615 -23.83 -12.31 24.45
CA PRO A 615 -24.07 -11.95 23.04
C PRO A 615 -25.54 -12.09 22.62
N PHE A 616 -26.35 -12.84 23.38
CA PHE A 616 -27.74 -13.17 23.08
C PHE A 616 -28.73 -12.87 24.22
N GLN A 617 -28.28 -12.30 25.34
CA GLN A 617 -29.24 -11.80 26.32
C GLN A 617 -29.71 -10.43 25.88
N LEU A 618 -31.02 -10.34 25.75
CA LEU A 618 -31.95 -9.23 25.56
C LEU A 618 -31.70 -8.01 26.47
N ILE A 619 -30.47 -7.50 26.52
CA ILE A 619 -30.11 -6.34 27.34
C ILE A 619 -30.77 -5.05 26.80
N GLU A 620 -31.28 -5.06 25.56
CA GLU A 620 -32.08 -3.94 25.02
C GLU A 620 -33.60 -4.15 25.01
N GLU A 621 -34.14 -5.31 25.41
CA GLU A 621 -35.56 -5.37 25.83
C GLU A 621 -35.79 -4.76 27.23
N HIS A 622 -34.74 -4.23 27.86
CA HIS A 622 -34.85 -3.57 29.17
C HIS A 622 -35.61 -2.24 29.14
N HIS A 623 -35.99 -1.69 27.98
CA HIS A 623 -36.77 -0.45 27.94
C HIS A 623 -38.29 -0.64 27.75
N THR A 624 -38.79 -1.87 27.58
CA THR A 624 -40.22 -2.11 27.30
C THR A 624 -40.89 -3.17 28.18
N SER A 625 -40.16 -3.86 29.05
CA SER A 625 -40.82 -4.73 30.03
C SER A 625 -41.45 -3.88 31.14
N PHE A 626 -42.78 -3.95 31.26
CA PHE A 626 -43.56 -3.27 32.30
C PHE A 626 -43.05 -3.55 33.74
N SER A 627 -42.41 -4.70 33.97
CA SER A 627 -41.74 -5.04 35.25
C SER A 627 -40.59 -4.08 35.60
N TYR A 628 -39.91 -3.51 34.60
CA TYR A 628 -38.84 -2.53 34.80
C TYR A 628 -39.40 -1.13 35.09
N GLU A 629 -40.45 -0.71 34.39
CA GLU A 629 -41.16 0.55 34.69
C GLU A 629 -41.75 0.53 36.10
N PHE A 630 -42.37 -0.57 36.52
CA PHE A 630 -42.85 -0.76 37.89
C PHE A 630 -41.73 -0.55 38.93
N ARG A 631 -40.55 -1.14 38.70
CA ARG A 631 -39.38 -0.99 39.59
C ARG A 631 -38.85 0.44 39.60
N LYS A 632 -38.81 1.13 38.45
CA LYS A 632 -38.42 2.54 38.39
C LYS A 632 -39.37 3.44 39.16
N LEU A 633 -40.68 3.24 39.02
CA LEU A 633 -41.69 3.98 39.76
C LEU A 633 -41.55 3.76 41.27
N ILE A 634 -41.30 2.52 41.72
CA ILE A 634 -40.97 2.24 43.13
C ILE A 634 -39.69 2.94 43.57
N ALA A 635 -38.62 2.89 42.77
CA ALA A 635 -37.34 3.50 43.11
C ALA A 635 -37.44 5.02 43.24
N VAL A 636 -38.19 5.69 42.36
CA VAL A 636 -38.47 7.12 42.45
C VAL A 636 -39.32 7.44 43.67
N LEU A 637 -40.40 6.67 43.93
CA LEU A 637 -41.25 6.88 45.10
C LEU A 637 -40.50 6.67 46.42
N LYS A 638 -39.65 5.62 46.50
CA LYS A 638 -38.75 5.36 47.62
C LYS A 638 -37.77 6.53 47.84
N ALA A 639 -37.17 7.04 46.77
CA ALA A 639 -36.27 8.20 46.85
C ALA A 639 -37.00 9.44 47.40
N VAL A 640 -38.27 9.66 47.04
CA VAL A 640 -39.08 10.76 47.58
C VAL A 640 -39.24 10.63 49.10
N TYR A 641 -39.68 9.46 49.59
CA TYR A 641 -39.86 9.22 51.02
C TYR A 641 -38.55 9.31 51.80
N GLN A 642 -37.42 8.83 51.26
CA GLN A 642 -36.12 8.91 51.91
C GLN A 642 -35.63 10.35 52.06
N VAL A 643 -35.73 11.17 51.00
CA VAL A 643 -35.35 12.60 51.07
C VAL A 643 -36.23 13.32 52.09
N GLN A 644 -37.52 13.02 52.11
CA GLN A 644 -38.45 13.64 53.04
C GLN A 644 -38.16 13.21 54.50
N LYS A 645 -37.85 11.94 54.75
CA LYS A 645 -37.49 11.40 56.08
C LYS A 645 -36.20 12.03 56.62
N GLU A 646 -35.18 12.18 55.77
CA GLU A 646 -33.87 12.71 56.16
C GLU A 646 -33.82 14.23 56.27
N ASN A 647 -34.32 14.94 55.24
CA ASN A 647 -34.10 16.38 55.10
C ASN A 647 -35.34 17.22 55.45
N LYS A 648 -36.53 16.61 55.62
CA LYS A 648 -37.81 17.32 55.85
C LYS A 648 -38.16 18.38 54.79
N VAL A 649 -37.55 18.29 53.60
CA VAL A 649 -37.75 19.23 52.47
C VAL A 649 -38.26 18.44 51.26
N PRO A 650 -39.13 19.02 50.40
CA PRO A 650 -39.56 18.39 49.15
C PRO A 650 -38.36 18.13 48.21
N PRO A 651 -38.13 16.89 47.74
CA PRO A 651 -37.05 16.57 46.80
C PRO A 651 -37.22 17.24 45.43
N LYS A 652 -36.11 17.71 44.85
CA LYS A 652 -36.04 18.15 43.45
C LYS A 652 -35.72 16.99 42.51
N ASN A 653 -35.98 17.15 41.22
CA ASN A 653 -35.67 16.14 40.19
C ASN A 653 -34.22 15.63 40.25
N PHE A 654 -33.25 16.52 40.53
CA PHE A 654 -31.84 16.14 40.66
C PHE A 654 -31.57 15.21 41.86
N ASP A 655 -32.21 15.48 43.00
CA ASP A 655 -32.07 14.66 44.21
C ASP A 655 -32.67 13.26 44.00
N LEU A 656 -33.80 13.21 43.26
CA LEU A 656 -34.46 11.95 42.88
C LEU A 656 -33.60 11.12 41.93
N ALA A 657 -32.99 11.74 40.90
CA ALA A 657 -32.07 11.04 40.00
C ALA A 657 -30.90 10.43 40.78
N ARG A 658 -30.27 11.22 41.65
CA ARG A 658 -29.13 10.79 42.45
C ARG A 658 -29.43 9.63 43.39
N ARG A 659 -30.60 9.65 44.05
CA ARG A 659 -30.97 8.61 45.04
C ARG A 659 -31.63 7.38 44.45
N SER A 660 -32.37 7.52 43.36
CA SER A 660 -32.94 6.37 42.65
C SER A 660 -31.92 5.64 41.77
N GLY A 661 -30.79 6.29 41.44
CA GLY A 661 -29.78 5.75 40.52
C GLY A 661 -30.22 5.80 39.05
N LEU A 662 -31.29 6.55 38.74
CA LEU A 662 -31.85 6.70 37.40
C LEU A 662 -31.29 7.97 36.71
N HIS A 663 -31.30 7.97 35.37
CA HIS A 663 -30.89 9.13 34.58
C HIS A 663 -31.85 10.31 34.80
N ALA A 664 -31.30 11.52 34.88
CA ALA A 664 -32.07 12.74 35.17
C ALA A 664 -33.18 13.02 34.15
N GLU A 665 -33.03 12.54 32.91
CA GLU A 665 -34.00 12.68 31.82
C GLU A 665 -35.26 11.82 32.02
N GLU A 666 -35.16 10.72 32.78
CA GLU A 666 -36.29 9.81 33.01
C GLU A 666 -37.20 10.29 34.16
N ILE A 667 -36.66 11.06 35.11
CA ILE A 667 -37.36 11.50 36.31
C ILE A 667 -38.66 12.27 36.03
N PRO A 668 -38.70 13.28 35.13
CA PRO A 668 -39.92 14.05 34.88
C PRO A 668 -41.08 13.19 34.34
N ARG A 669 -40.77 12.15 33.55
CA ARG A 669 -41.77 11.22 33.04
C ARG A 669 -42.33 10.36 34.17
N LEU A 670 -41.45 9.79 34.99
CA LEU A 670 -41.82 8.91 36.10
C LEU A 670 -42.61 9.65 37.20
N THR A 671 -42.19 10.87 37.56
CA THR A 671 -42.90 11.67 38.56
C THR A 671 -44.28 12.09 38.04
N LYS A 672 -44.42 12.43 36.75
CA LYS A 672 -45.72 12.69 36.12
C LYS A 672 -46.65 11.47 36.20
N THR A 673 -46.14 10.26 35.93
CA THR A 673 -46.93 9.02 36.07
C THR A 673 -47.37 8.78 37.52
N LEU A 674 -46.48 8.98 38.49
CA LEU A 674 -46.81 8.87 39.92
C LEU A 674 -47.82 9.94 40.39
N THR A 675 -47.79 11.13 39.80
CA THR A 675 -48.78 12.18 40.06
C THR A 675 -50.14 11.84 39.46
N GLN A 676 -50.18 11.30 38.23
CA GLN A 676 -51.41 10.79 37.63
C GLN A 676 -52.03 9.64 38.43
N ALA A 677 -51.19 8.79 39.04
CA ALA A 677 -51.61 7.71 39.94
C ALA A 677 -52.06 8.21 41.33
N GLY A 678 -51.99 9.52 41.60
CA GLY A 678 -52.37 10.11 42.89
C GLY A 678 -51.46 9.72 44.05
N LEU A 679 -50.18 9.39 43.76
CA LEU A 679 -49.18 9.02 44.75
C LEU A 679 -48.23 10.18 45.08
N LEU A 680 -48.01 11.09 44.13
CA LEU A 680 -47.20 12.31 44.30
C LEU A 680 -47.99 13.57 43.94
N VAL A 681 -47.69 14.69 44.59
CA VAL A 681 -48.18 16.03 44.24
C VAL A 681 -46.99 16.95 44.03
N GLU A 682 -47.06 17.76 42.98
CA GLU A 682 -46.10 18.84 42.72
C GLU A 682 -46.43 20.05 43.59
N THR A 683 -45.42 20.66 44.21
CA THR A 683 -45.61 21.87 45.02
C THR A 683 -45.64 23.14 44.16
N SER A 684 -46.12 24.25 44.72
CA SER A 684 -46.28 25.53 44.03
C SER A 684 -44.99 26.17 43.50
N GLU A 685 -43.81 25.71 43.95
CA GLU A 685 -42.51 26.21 43.47
C GLU A 685 -42.02 25.53 42.17
N GLY A 686 -42.73 24.50 41.69
CA GLY A 686 -42.40 23.77 40.46
C GLY A 686 -41.17 22.86 40.62
N SER A 687 -41.25 21.64 40.08
CA SER A 687 -40.16 20.63 40.10
C SER A 687 -39.77 20.10 41.48
N THR A 688 -40.67 20.17 42.46
CA THR A 688 -40.53 19.58 43.80
C THR A 688 -41.74 18.73 44.16
N TRP A 689 -41.49 17.55 44.74
CA TRP A 689 -42.51 16.49 44.86
C TRP A 689 -42.79 16.12 46.31
N LEU A 690 -44.07 15.95 46.67
CA LEU A 690 -44.50 15.46 47.97
C LEU A 690 -45.34 14.19 47.81
N PRO A 691 -45.17 13.18 48.68
CA PRO A 691 -46.06 12.03 48.69
C PRO A 691 -47.43 12.41 49.27
N VAL A 692 -48.48 11.82 48.71
CA VAL A 692 -49.89 12.08 49.08
C VAL A 692 -50.32 11.23 50.28
N VAL A 693 -49.69 10.07 50.47
CA VAL A 693 -50.03 9.08 51.49
C VAL A 693 -48.82 8.87 52.40
N SER A 694 -49.04 8.49 53.65
CA SER A 694 -47.93 8.06 54.52
C SER A 694 -47.34 6.74 54.01
N GLY A 695 -46.02 6.59 54.08
CA GLY A 695 -45.34 5.32 53.76
C GLY A 695 -45.72 4.18 54.72
N GLU A 696 -46.33 4.49 55.87
CA GLU A 696 -46.86 3.51 56.83
C GLU A 696 -48.18 2.88 56.36
N ASP A 697 -49.01 3.65 55.66
CA ASP A 697 -50.36 3.25 55.23
C ASP A 697 -50.41 2.71 53.79
N LEU A 698 -49.29 2.81 53.05
CA LEU A 698 -49.21 2.37 51.66
C LEU A 698 -48.66 0.94 51.59
N THR A 699 -49.45 0.00 51.06
CA THR A 699 -48.94 -1.34 50.70
C THR A 699 -48.43 -1.37 49.25
N LEU A 700 -47.57 -2.34 48.93
CA LEU A 700 -47.17 -2.55 47.53
C LEU A 700 -48.34 -2.98 46.65
N GLY A 701 -49.36 -3.63 47.21
CA GLY A 701 -50.60 -3.94 46.50
C GLY A 701 -51.44 -2.70 46.18
N ASP A 702 -51.53 -1.72 47.10
CA ASP A 702 -52.19 -0.43 46.84
C ASP A 702 -51.44 0.39 45.77
N PHE A 703 -50.10 0.38 45.82
CA PHE A 703 -49.26 0.99 44.79
C PHE A 703 -49.51 0.35 43.43
N TYR A 704 -49.52 -0.98 43.39
CA TYR A 704 -49.74 -1.75 42.17
C TYR A 704 -51.11 -1.51 41.55
N ARG A 705 -52.18 -1.40 42.35
CA ARG A 705 -53.54 -1.09 41.88
C ARG A 705 -53.70 0.31 41.27
N LYS A 706 -52.85 1.26 41.67
CA LYS A 706 -52.90 2.67 41.20
C LYS A 706 -52.11 2.91 39.93
N ILE A 707 -51.29 1.94 39.49
CA ILE A 707 -50.50 2.09 38.27
C ILE A 707 -51.37 1.69 37.06
N PRO A 708 -51.31 2.44 35.94
CA PRO A 708 -52.30 2.32 34.85
C PRO A 708 -52.35 0.98 34.11
N GLU A 709 -51.33 0.14 34.23
CA GLU A 709 -51.22 -1.14 33.51
C GLU A 709 -50.95 -2.26 34.54
N ALA A 710 -51.67 -3.38 34.46
CA ALA A 710 -51.47 -4.52 35.33
C ALA A 710 -50.60 -5.57 34.61
N LEU A 711 -49.67 -6.23 35.31
CA LEU A 711 -48.68 -7.19 34.75
C LEU A 711 -49.32 -8.31 33.92
N LEU A 712 -50.55 -8.71 34.21
CA LEU A 712 -51.24 -9.83 33.55
C LEU A 712 -52.61 -9.47 32.96
N LYS A 713 -53.02 -8.19 32.95
CA LYS A 713 -54.35 -7.80 32.44
C LYS A 713 -54.25 -7.34 30.98
N GLU A 714 -55.04 -7.97 30.13
CA GLU A 714 -55.07 -7.69 28.69
C GLU A 714 -55.65 -6.30 28.40
N ASP A 715 -55.08 -5.59 27.42
CA ASP A 715 -55.64 -4.34 26.92
C ASP A 715 -57.04 -4.62 26.33
N PRO A 716 -58.10 -3.94 26.78
CA PRO A 716 -59.46 -4.13 26.26
C PRO A 716 -59.57 -4.00 24.73
N SER A 717 -58.61 -3.32 24.08
CA SER A 717 -58.55 -3.15 22.63
C SER A 717 -57.98 -4.34 21.86
N PHE A 718 -57.34 -5.31 22.54
CA PHE A 718 -56.72 -6.48 21.94
C PHE A 718 -57.16 -7.76 22.67
N GLN A 719 -58.18 -8.47 22.16
CA GLN A 719 -58.55 -9.81 22.65
C GLN A 719 -57.74 -10.88 21.92
N ILE A 720 -56.57 -11.23 22.46
CA ILE A 720 -55.60 -12.17 21.89
C ILE A 720 -55.72 -13.54 22.58
N TYR A 721 -56.14 -13.61 23.85
CA TYR A 721 -56.15 -14.86 24.61
C TYR A 721 -57.54 -15.56 24.70
N PRO A 722 -57.61 -16.89 24.57
CA PRO A 722 -58.82 -17.67 24.86
C PRO A 722 -59.27 -17.52 26.32
N GLU A 723 -60.57 -17.61 26.61
CA GLU A 723 -61.13 -17.41 27.97
C GLU A 723 -60.45 -18.25 29.06
N LYS A 724 -60.05 -19.50 28.75
CA LYS A 724 -59.33 -20.36 29.71
C LYS A 724 -57.97 -19.81 30.14
N VAL A 725 -57.29 -19.07 29.26
CA VAL A 725 -56.01 -18.44 29.55
C VAL A 725 -56.25 -17.17 30.36
N LYS A 726 -57.28 -16.40 30.00
CA LYS A 726 -57.70 -15.19 30.75
C LYS A 726 -58.06 -15.50 32.20
N ASP A 727 -58.89 -16.51 32.46
CA ASP A 727 -59.26 -16.92 33.83
C ASP A 727 -58.03 -17.35 34.66
N LYS A 728 -57.04 -18.02 34.04
CA LYS A 728 -55.78 -18.36 34.72
C LYS A 728 -54.91 -17.14 35.00
N MET A 729 -54.83 -16.19 34.07
CA MET A 729 -54.08 -14.95 34.24
C MET A 729 -54.72 -14.07 35.33
N GLU A 730 -56.05 -13.92 35.33
CA GLU A 730 -56.78 -13.19 36.37
C GLU A 730 -56.62 -13.83 37.76
N LYS A 731 -56.61 -15.16 37.86
CA LYS A 731 -56.31 -15.87 39.12
C LYS A 731 -54.88 -15.66 39.59
N ALA A 732 -53.90 -15.72 38.67
CA ALA A 732 -52.50 -15.48 38.99
C ALA A 732 -52.26 -14.03 39.43
N GLU A 733 -52.91 -13.08 38.76
CA GLU A 733 -52.89 -11.66 39.10
C GLU A 733 -53.49 -11.41 40.49
N THR A 734 -54.62 -12.04 40.80
CA THR A 734 -55.27 -11.92 42.12
C THR A 734 -54.38 -12.52 43.22
N SER A 735 -53.68 -13.62 42.94
CA SER A 735 -52.71 -14.20 43.88
C SER A 735 -51.52 -13.27 44.12
N LEU A 736 -50.97 -12.69 43.04
CA LEU A 736 -49.88 -11.73 43.12
C LEU A 736 -50.27 -10.48 43.93
N GLN A 737 -51.47 -9.94 43.67
CA GLN A 737 -51.98 -8.79 44.41
C GLN A 737 -52.11 -9.09 45.91
N LYS A 738 -52.65 -10.27 46.25
CA LYS A 738 -52.77 -10.70 47.65
C LYS A 738 -51.41 -10.83 48.34
N ASP A 739 -50.39 -11.31 47.64
CA ASP A 739 -49.02 -11.40 48.18
C ASP A 739 -48.38 -10.01 48.33
N LEU A 740 -48.67 -9.07 47.43
CA LEU A 740 -48.19 -7.68 47.50
C LEU A 740 -48.89 -6.84 48.57
N ASP A 741 -50.16 -7.10 48.87
CA ASP A 741 -50.90 -6.44 49.97
C ASP A 741 -50.27 -6.79 51.35
N ALA A 742 -49.53 -7.90 51.45
CA ALA A 742 -48.83 -8.31 52.68
C ALA A 742 -47.52 -7.54 52.93
N VAL A 743 -47.03 -6.75 51.95
CA VAL A 743 -45.77 -6.00 52.04
C VAL A 743 -46.07 -4.51 52.14
N HIS A 744 -45.64 -3.88 53.24
CA HIS A 744 -45.81 -2.44 53.43
C HIS A 744 -44.66 -1.69 52.77
N PHE A 745 -44.94 -0.48 52.26
CA PHE A 745 -43.91 0.35 51.63
C PHE A 745 -42.80 0.75 52.63
N ARG A 746 -43.12 0.81 53.93
CA ARG A 746 -42.13 1.00 55.00
C ARG A 746 -41.01 -0.05 54.98
N ASP A 747 -41.32 -1.29 54.61
CA ASP A 747 -40.36 -2.40 54.59
C ASP A 747 -39.28 -2.19 53.50
N LEU A 748 -39.51 -1.23 52.59
CA LEU A 748 -38.55 -0.77 51.59
C LEU A 748 -37.78 0.47 52.02
N LEU A 749 -38.18 1.16 53.09
CA LEU A 749 -37.57 2.42 53.56
C LEU A 749 -36.54 2.21 54.68
N ASP A 750 -36.59 1.06 55.33
CA ASP A 750 -35.55 0.54 56.25
C ASP A 750 -34.47 -0.22 55.47
#